data_AF-A0A196S6R5-F1
#
_entry.id   AF-A0A196S6R5-F1
#
_cell.length_a   1.000
_cell.length_b   1.000
_cell.length_c   1.000
_cell.angle_alpha   90.00
_cell.angle_beta   90.00
_cell.angle_gamma   90.00
#
_symmetry.space_group_name_H-M   'P 1'
#
loop_
_entity.id
_entity.type
_entity.pdbx_description
1 polymer ?
#
loop_
_entity_poly.entity_id
_entity_poly.type
_entity_poly.pdbx_seq_one_letter_code
_entity_poly.pdbx_strand_id
1 'polypeptide(L)'
;MFDSMRKRSKIDANGPINVEKLLKLSREKAVQLLSSRPNNSYVQISTNLISSEYSCTGISYVTDSVIAEYADSSLCIVDVAKKKVLRINGYKSDGIQSNRVLDLNDEGERWEGDVLEGKPCGWGVLYDTENRILYEGFSFASGYTCFGRKYYSDIQQVEYEGGWCEGMRWGRGIQYDRTGNVVYDGEWIDDEHMKNKLLINSEMDIGCNLPIHNWLEEIEVGEGSCCDYYLRALNLHDMTSLKRLVIRSRCFENAIVVMFADMPSLESVLIEDECFTMEDNEDFFTCFSFGVKRCPRLATLDIGSCSFPHYNTFQLEDLPSLEEISIASWCFLNTDLILEGLPKLDCVKLGEVAFGNNHTVLLENLPALRTFLIGDNALNLTFYDPNSSLTLRNLPALEMITSGSSHNHCLMGYASVVLENLPALTTVLLPYTAFYYYTSLHTSNIGALANHPSLPPPLPTAITITASGLQPLATTITAITIAHASGNDPKLTVADFSPFKQAKTIIIGFHCFRHVTSVILEGMPALERVEIGANSFRNTNSTYGDTNEDFGGEHQDYNPRKKFCLSDCPKVKALVLGNGVLIDAGICVIKNVPALEEIVMGDMDNTHPCGCFESGSLKLNNLPMLKRLRLSRYCFKYCDQFVLKNLPELISVELGLHVAGGKDREVSTVVLKNLPKLTTLRTNHPESASFHFQRTIELKNLPSLTNVALYNPFEYREDARVVNAGALSQFFQDE
;
A
#
# COMPACT_ATOMS: atom_id res chain seq x y z
N MET A 1 56.30 -17.92 3.50
CA MET A 1 55.93 -16.50 3.40
C MET A 1 54.63 -16.30 2.62
N PHE A 2 54.32 -17.09 1.59
CA PHE A 2 53.14 -16.83 0.74
C PHE A 2 51.96 -17.79 0.96
N ASP A 3 52.08 -18.75 1.89
CA ASP A 3 51.01 -19.73 2.14
C ASP A 3 49.79 -19.09 2.82
N SER A 4 50.00 -18.06 3.64
CA SER A 4 48.94 -17.24 4.24
C SER A 4 48.08 -16.55 3.17
N MET A 5 48.70 -16.08 2.09
CA MET A 5 48.03 -15.44 0.95
C MET A 5 47.18 -16.42 0.11
N ARG A 6 47.56 -17.70 0.09
CA ARG A 6 46.90 -18.76 -0.70
C ARG A 6 45.69 -19.38 -0.03
N LYS A 7 45.53 -19.22 1.29
CA LYS A 7 44.38 -19.68 2.08
C LYS A 7 43.20 -18.68 1.98
N ARG A 8 42.66 -18.46 0.79
CA ARG A 8 41.52 -17.56 0.59
C ARG A 8 40.20 -18.26 0.95
N SER A 9 39.32 -17.57 1.67
CA SER A 9 38.05 -18.09 2.19
C SER A 9 36.96 -18.26 1.13
N LYS A 10 36.97 -17.48 0.05
CA LYS A 10 36.00 -17.55 -1.06
C LYS A 10 36.72 -17.35 -2.41
N ILE A 11 36.45 -18.24 -3.38
CA ILE A 11 36.97 -18.11 -4.76
C ILE A 11 35.93 -17.36 -5.60
N ASP A 12 36.37 -16.32 -6.29
CA ASP A 12 35.52 -15.54 -7.19
C ASP A 12 35.17 -16.33 -8.48
N ALA A 13 33.87 -16.40 -8.80
CA ALA A 13 33.34 -17.08 -9.97
C ALA A 13 33.77 -16.41 -11.30
N ASN A 14 34.09 -15.11 -11.27
CA ASN A 14 34.34 -14.33 -12.48
C ASN A 14 35.81 -14.39 -12.96
N GLY A 15 36.64 -15.30 -12.41
CA GLY A 15 38.05 -15.52 -12.78
C GLY A 15 39.01 -14.39 -12.37
N PRO A 16 40.34 -14.58 -12.47
CA PRO A 16 41.32 -13.58 -12.06
C PRO A 16 41.29 -12.32 -12.94
N ILE A 17 41.53 -11.15 -12.35
CA ILE A 17 41.65 -9.89 -13.10
C ILE A 17 42.92 -9.93 -13.97
N ASN A 18 42.80 -9.53 -15.24
CA ASN A 18 43.97 -9.34 -16.10
C ASN A 18 44.82 -8.15 -15.60
N VAL A 19 45.98 -8.46 -15.04
CA VAL A 19 46.90 -7.48 -14.43
C VAL A 19 47.38 -6.44 -15.44
N GLU A 20 47.73 -6.82 -16.68
CA GLU A 20 48.18 -5.87 -17.70
C GLU A 20 47.10 -4.85 -18.07
N LYS A 21 45.84 -5.28 -18.10
CA LYS A 21 44.70 -4.39 -18.32
C LYS A 21 44.53 -3.45 -17.12
N LEU A 22 44.56 -3.99 -15.90
CA LEU A 22 44.41 -3.23 -14.65
C LEU A 22 45.44 -2.09 -14.55
N LEU A 23 46.69 -2.38 -14.89
CA LEU A 23 47.80 -1.40 -14.83
C LEU A 23 47.62 -0.22 -15.80
N LYS A 24 46.84 -0.38 -16.88
CA LYS A 24 46.60 0.65 -17.90
C LYS A 24 45.37 1.52 -17.64
N LEU A 25 44.52 1.15 -16.68
CA LEU A 25 43.29 1.89 -16.36
C LEU A 25 43.60 3.19 -15.62
N SER A 26 42.72 4.20 -15.71
CA SER A 26 42.73 5.31 -14.76
C SER A 26 42.51 4.80 -13.33
N ARG A 27 42.82 5.60 -12.31
CA ARG A 27 42.60 5.20 -10.91
C ARG A 27 41.16 4.74 -10.69
N GLU A 28 40.22 5.56 -11.13
CA GLU A 28 38.79 5.40 -10.92
C GLU A 28 38.30 4.09 -11.55
N LYS A 29 38.72 3.84 -12.80
CA LYS A 29 38.39 2.59 -13.51
C LYS A 29 39.06 1.37 -12.90
N ALA A 30 40.25 1.50 -12.34
CA ALA A 30 40.94 0.40 -11.65
C ALA A 30 40.24 0.06 -10.34
N VAL A 31 39.91 1.05 -9.51
CA VAL A 31 39.16 0.87 -8.26
C VAL A 31 37.78 0.26 -8.57
N GLN A 32 37.04 0.78 -9.55
CA GLN A 32 35.75 0.21 -9.95
C GLN A 32 35.86 -1.26 -10.38
N LEU A 33 36.91 -1.63 -11.12
CA LEU A 33 37.17 -3.02 -11.50
C LEU A 33 37.51 -3.90 -10.28
N LEU A 34 38.28 -3.39 -9.32
CA LEU A 34 38.64 -4.12 -8.09
C LEU A 34 37.41 -4.31 -7.19
N SER A 35 36.61 -3.26 -6.98
CA SER A 35 35.38 -3.30 -6.19
C SER A 35 34.31 -4.21 -6.81
N SER A 36 34.32 -4.43 -8.14
CA SER A 36 33.44 -5.41 -8.80
C SER A 36 33.71 -6.87 -8.40
N ARG A 37 34.76 -7.12 -7.61
CA ARG A 37 35.27 -8.45 -7.23
C ARG A 37 35.26 -8.63 -5.70
N PRO A 38 34.08 -8.55 -5.05
CA PRO A 38 33.97 -8.41 -3.59
C PRO A 38 34.56 -9.58 -2.81
N ASN A 39 34.55 -10.80 -3.36
CA ASN A 39 35.11 -11.99 -2.70
C ASN A 39 36.65 -12.00 -2.64
N ASN A 40 37.32 -11.11 -3.37
CA ASN A 40 38.78 -10.99 -3.38
C ASN A 40 39.26 -9.67 -2.75
N SER A 41 38.35 -8.84 -2.24
CA SER A 41 38.67 -7.52 -1.71
C SER A 41 38.20 -7.40 -0.28
N TYR A 42 38.98 -6.71 0.55
CA TYR A 42 38.65 -6.38 1.92
C TYR A 42 38.60 -4.87 1.97
N VAL A 43 37.39 -4.31 1.93
CA VAL A 43 37.16 -2.89 1.71
C VAL A 43 36.30 -2.36 2.82
N GLN A 44 36.81 -1.36 3.53
CA GLN A 44 36.01 -0.51 4.39
C GLN A 44 35.39 0.58 3.52
N ILE A 45 34.09 0.73 3.66
CA ILE A 45 33.30 1.70 2.91
C ILE A 45 33.01 2.85 3.85
N SER A 46 33.61 4.00 3.58
CA SER A 46 33.31 5.24 4.28
C SER A 46 32.12 5.88 3.58
N THR A 47 30.94 5.29 3.74
CA THR A 47 29.71 5.96 3.36
C THR A 47 29.39 6.97 4.44
N ASN A 48 29.51 8.26 4.13
CA ASN A 48 28.58 9.19 4.74
C ASN A 48 27.19 8.75 4.28
N LEU A 49 26.33 8.29 5.19
CA LEU A 49 24.90 8.01 4.94
C LEU A 49 24.12 9.29 4.48
N ILE A 50 24.84 10.37 4.18
CA ILE A 50 24.41 11.76 4.05
C ILE A 50 24.97 12.42 2.77
N SER A 51 25.98 11.85 2.08
CA SER A 51 26.57 12.49 0.88
C SER A 51 26.93 11.52 -0.25
N SER A 52 26.98 12.04 -1.48
CA SER A 52 27.44 11.34 -2.68
C SER A 52 28.97 11.15 -2.74
N GLU A 53 29.70 11.55 -1.69
CA GLU A 53 31.15 11.39 -1.63
C GLU A 53 31.47 9.99 -1.15
N TYR A 54 31.83 9.15 -2.12
CA TYR A 54 32.18 7.76 -1.92
C TYR A 54 33.70 7.64 -1.73
N SER A 55 34.16 7.32 -0.53
CA SER A 55 35.53 6.85 -0.32
C SER A 55 35.56 5.42 0.19
N CYS A 56 36.54 4.67 -0.30
CA CYS A 56 36.75 3.29 0.09
C CYS A 56 38.25 3.07 0.31
N THR A 57 38.56 2.37 1.38
CA THR A 57 39.93 2.04 1.76
C THR A 57 40.03 0.53 1.92
N GLY A 58 41.11 -0.05 1.39
CA GLY A 58 41.39 -1.46 1.60
C GLY A 58 42.30 -2.09 0.56
N ILE A 59 42.30 -3.42 0.56
CA ILE A 59 43.13 -4.24 -0.33
C ILE A 59 42.31 -5.22 -1.16
N SER A 60 42.82 -5.53 -2.34
CA SER A 60 42.27 -6.51 -3.28
C SER A 60 43.34 -7.47 -3.75
N TYR A 61 43.07 -8.76 -3.62
CA TYR A 61 43.91 -9.85 -4.12
C TYR A 61 43.59 -10.12 -5.59
N VAL A 62 44.33 -9.46 -6.48
CA VAL A 62 44.15 -9.51 -7.94
C VAL A 62 44.47 -10.89 -8.50
N THR A 63 45.54 -11.51 -7.99
CA THR A 63 45.99 -12.89 -8.29
C THR A 63 46.58 -13.53 -7.02
N ASP A 64 47.14 -14.75 -7.12
CA ASP A 64 47.89 -15.37 -6.01
C ASP A 64 49.19 -14.65 -5.62
N SER A 65 49.65 -13.69 -6.44
CA SER A 65 50.86 -12.92 -6.16
C SER A 65 50.68 -11.41 -6.27
N VAL A 66 49.58 -10.92 -6.85
CA VAL A 66 49.36 -9.49 -7.08
C VAL A 66 48.30 -8.98 -6.11
N ILE A 67 48.67 -7.96 -5.34
CA ILE A 67 47.78 -7.24 -4.43
C ILE A 67 47.70 -5.79 -4.88
N ALA A 68 46.50 -5.23 -4.81
CA ALA A 68 46.24 -3.82 -4.99
C ALA A 68 45.74 -3.24 -3.66
N GLU A 69 46.35 -2.16 -3.19
CA GLU A 69 45.86 -1.32 -2.11
C GLU A 69 45.33 -0.01 -2.70
N TYR A 70 44.18 0.44 -2.22
CA TYR A 70 43.61 1.73 -2.56
C TYR A 70 43.03 2.38 -1.30
N ALA A 71 43.33 3.67 -1.15
CA ALA A 71 42.75 4.58 -0.17
C ALA A 71 42.45 5.91 -0.88
N ASP A 72 41.60 6.77 -0.31
CA ASP A 72 41.11 8.09 -0.80
C ASP A 72 41.64 8.57 -2.17
N SER A 73 42.94 8.88 -2.27
CA SER A 73 43.61 9.32 -3.51
C SER A 73 44.75 8.41 -4.01
N SER A 74 45.12 7.38 -3.27
CA SER A 74 46.22 6.47 -3.59
C SER A 74 45.73 5.20 -4.32
N LEU A 75 46.63 4.58 -5.08
CA LEU A 75 46.47 3.22 -5.62
C LEU A 75 47.87 2.64 -5.79
N CYS A 76 48.18 1.62 -5.01
CA CYS A 76 49.42 0.85 -5.06
C CYS A 76 49.11 -0.56 -5.56
N ILE A 77 49.86 -1.06 -6.54
CA ILE A 77 49.72 -2.44 -7.03
C ILE A 77 51.11 -3.07 -7.00
N VAL A 78 51.23 -4.21 -6.34
CA VAL A 78 52.50 -4.90 -6.11
C VAL A 78 52.41 -6.37 -6.54
N ASP A 79 53.53 -6.91 -7.00
CA ASP A 79 53.74 -8.36 -7.16
C ASP A 79 54.58 -8.86 -5.99
N VAL A 80 53.90 -9.50 -5.05
CA VAL A 80 54.46 -9.96 -3.78
C VAL A 80 55.47 -11.10 -3.97
N ALA A 81 55.23 -11.98 -4.93
CA ALA A 81 56.16 -13.07 -5.25
C ALA A 81 57.46 -12.53 -5.86
N LYS A 82 57.37 -11.47 -6.67
CA LYS A 82 58.53 -10.80 -7.27
C LYS A 82 59.12 -9.68 -6.40
N LYS A 83 58.52 -9.40 -5.23
CA LYS A 83 58.89 -8.28 -4.34
C LYS A 83 59.01 -6.96 -5.11
N LYS A 84 58.06 -6.70 -6.03
CA LYS A 84 58.15 -5.58 -6.99
C LYS A 84 56.89 -4.73 -7.01
N VAL A 85 57.07 -3.42 -7.00
CA VAL A 85 56.01 -2.46 -7.29
C VAL A 85 55.66 -2.48 -8.79
N LEU A 86 54.39 -2.71 -9.11
CA LEU A 86 53.88 -2.68 -10.48
C LEU A 86 53.33 -1.31 -10.86
N ARG A 87 52.65 -0.63 -9.93
CA ARG A 87 52.07 0.70 -10.12
C ARG A 87 51.91 1.42 -8.80
N ILE A 88 52.24 2.71 -8.80
CA ILE A 88 51.84 3.65 -7.75
C ILE A 88 51.32 4.90 -8.47
N ASN A 89 50.06 5.27 -8.23
CA ASN A 89 49.51 6.48 -8.85
C ASN A 89 50.22 7.74 -8.36
N GLY A 90 50.48 8.67 -9.29
CA GLY A 90 51.22 9.90 -9.02
C GLY A 90 52.74 9.78 -9.20
N TYR A 91 53.28 8.57 -9.38
CA TYR A 91 54.72 8.32 -9.46
C TYR A 91 55.11 7.46 -10.65
N LYS A 92 56.27 7.76 -11.23
CA LYS A 92 56.89 6.98 -12.30
C LYS A 92 57.77 5.88 -11.69
N SER A 93 57.63 4.64 -12.16
CA SER A 93 58.36 3.48 -11.62
C SER A 93 59.88 3.56 -11.83
N ASP A 94 60.32 4.33 -12.83
CA ASP A 94 61.71 4.69 -13.12
C ASP A 94 62.39 5.54 -12.02
N GLY A 95 61.61 6.11 -11.08
CA GLY A 95 62.14 6.83 -9.92
C GLY A 95 62.54 5.93 -8.74
N ILE A 96 62.16 4.66 -8.74
CA ILE A 96 62.40 3.74 -7.62
C ILE A 96 63.84 3.23 -7.67
N GLN A 97 64.61 3.50 -6.62
CA GLN A 97 65.98 3.03 -6.45
C GLN A 97 65.99 1.75 -5.62
N SER A 98 66.40 0.65 -6.22
CA SER A 98 66.45 -0.64 -5.52
C SER A 98 67.68 -0.82 -4.63
N ASN A 99 67.50 -1.60 -3.56
CA ASN A 99 68.56 -2.04 -2.65
C ASN A 99 69.38 -0.87 -2.05
N ARG A 100 68.70 0.16 -1.56
CA ARG A 100 69.31 1.27 -0.83
C ARG A 100 69.26 1.01 0.67
N VAL A 101 70.26 1.57 1.36
CA VAL A 101 70.21 1.78 2.81
C VAL A 101 69.82 3.24 3.00
N LEU A 102 68.70 3.48 3.66
CA LEU A 102 68.14 4.79 3.95
C LEU A 102 68.07 4.97 5.46
N ASP A 103 68.87 5.89 5.99
CA ASP A 103 68.79 6.31 7.39
C ASP A 103 67.49 7.11 7.58
N LEU A 104 66.64 6.67 8.52
CA LEU A 104 65.35 7.28 8.80
C LEU A 104 65.45 8.32 9.92
N ASN A 105 66.38 8.14 10.86
CA ASN A 105 66.66 9.07 11.94
C ASN A 105 68.13 9.02 12.38
N ASP A 106 68.55 10.02 13.18
CA ASP A 106 69.92 10.11 13.72
C ASP A 106 70.21 9.07 14.82
N GLU A 107 69.18 8.36 15.31
CA GLU A 107 69.28 7.35 16.36
C GLU A 107 69.66 5.95 15.82
N GLY A 108 69.65 5.79 14.49
CA GLY A 108 70.06 4.57 13.81
C GLY A 108 68.92 3.70 13.26
N GLU A 109 67.67 4.18 13.28
CA GLU A 109 66.60 3.52 12.52
C GLU A 109 66.88 3.65 11.03
N ARG A 110 66.74 2.54 10.30
CA ARG A 110 67.03 2.53 8.87
C ARG A 110 66.14 1.57 8.10
N TRP A 111 65.97 1.89 6.82
CA TRP A 111 65.30 1.05 5.83
C TRP A 111 66.32 0.50 4.84
N GLU A 112 66.32 -0.82 4.66
CA GLU A 112 67.10 -1.50 3.62
C GLU A 112 66.16 -2.06 2.55
N GLY A 113 66.11 -1.43 1.38
CA GLY A 113 65.19 -1.85 0.32
C GLY A 113 65.01 -0.84 -0.80
N ASP A 114 63.85 -0.90 -1.45
CA ASP A 114 63.48 0.04 -2.49
C ASP A 114 63.12 1.43 -1.89
N VAL A 115 63.59 2.51 -2.53
CA VAL A 115 63.46 3.90 -2.08
C VAL A 115 63.00 4.81 -3.22
N LEU A 116 62.08 5.73 -2.92
CA LEU A 116 61.60 6.77 -3.83
C LEU A 116 61.61 8.11 -3.13
N GLU A 117 62.24 9.13 -3.73
CA GLU A 117 62.31 10.51 -3.18
C GLU A 117 62.79 10.58 -1.72
N GLY A 118 63.76 9.73 -1.35
CA GLY A 118 64.32 9.69 0.01
C GLY A 118 63.39 9.08 1.06
N LYS A 119 62.36 8.32 0.63
CA LYS A 119 61.43 7.61 1.50
C LYS A 119 61.34 6.12 1.13
N PRO A 120 61.04 5.23 2.09
CA PRO A 120 60.70 3.84 1.81
C PRO A 120 59.61 3.73 0.73
N CYS A 121 59.85 2.95 -0.31
CA CYS A 121 58.91 2.74 -1.41
C CYS A 121 59.17 1.41 -2.11
N GLY A 122 58.33 0.41 -1.87
CA GLY A 122 58.49 -0.95 -2.40
C GLY A 122 58.89 -1.94 -1.32
N TRP A 123 59.58 -3.00 -1.70
CA TRP A 123 59.95 -4.06 -0.75
C TRP A 123 61.23 -3.70 0.01
N GLY A 124 61.26 -3.97 1.31
CA GLY A 124 62.47 -3.81 2.12
C GLY A 124 62.33 -4.32 3.55
N VAL A 125 63.33 -4.00 4.36
CA VAL A 125 63.45 -4.37 5.77
C VAL A 125 63.67 -3.10 6.60
N LEU A 126 62.83 -2.90 7.61
CA LEU A 126 62.96 -1.83 8.60
C LEU A 126 63.71 -2.36 9.82
N TYR A 127 64.75 -1.66 10.23
CA TYR A 127 65.53 -1.95 11.43
C TYR A 127 65.38 -0.85 12.47
N ASP A 128 65.34 -1.24 13.74
CA ASP A 128 65.43 -0.31 14.86
C ASP A 128 66.89 0.13 15.13
N THR A 129 67.04 1.01 16.13
CA THR A 129 68.32 1.59 16.59
C THR A 129 69.31 0.54 17.14
N GLU A 130 68.84 -0.66 17.48
CA GLU A 130 69.67 -1.78 17.95
C GLU A 130 69.97 -2.79 16.83
N ASN A 131 69.69 -2.44 15.58
CA ASN A 131 69.88 -3.31 14.41
C ASN A 131 68.98 -4.57 14.43
N ARG A 132 67.83 -4.51 15.10
CA ARG A 132 66.82 -5.57 15.14
C ARG A 132 65.75 -5.31 14.09
N ILE A 133 65.23 -6.37 13.47
CA ILE A 133 64.17 -6.24 12.45
C ILE A 133 62.85 -5.86 13.14
N LEU A 134 62.22 -4.80 12.64
CA LEU A 134 60.86 -4.38 13.00
C LEU A 134 59.83 -4.89 11.99
N TYR A 135 60.15 -4.78 10.70
CA TYR A 135 59.23 -5.10 9.61
C TYR A 135 59.99 -5.57 8.35
N GLU A 136 59.44 -6.54 7.64
CA GLU A 136 59.87 -6.97 6.30
C GLU A 136 58.64 -7.03 5.38
N GLY A 137 58.58 -6.19 4.35
CA GLY A 137 57.43 -6.18 3.44
C GLY A 137 57.40 -4.98 2.52
N PHE A 138 56.24 -4.73 1.90
CA PHE A 138 56.04 -3.50 1.15
C PHE A 138 55.78 -2.32 2.09
N SER A 139 56.44 -1.20 1.79
CA SER A 139 56.24 0.08 2.48
C SER A 139 56.08 1.18 1.43
N PHE A 140 55.22 2.15 1.71
CA PHE A 140 55.13 3.37 0.90
C PHE A 140 55.06 4.59 1.82
N ALA A 141 55.93 5.56 1.57
CA ALA A 141 56.20 6.67 2.51
C ALA A 141 56.63 6.15 3.89
N SER A 142 55.76 6.20 4.90
CA SER A 142 56.06 5.77 6.28
C SER A 142 55.12 4.66 6.80
N GLY A 143 54.28 4.08 5.93
CA GLY A 143 53.29 3.07 6.32
C GLY A 143 53.53 1.70 5.67
N TYR A 144 53.12 0.64 6.38
CA TYR A 144 53.05 -0.71 5.83
C TYR A 144 51.90 -0.82 4.84
N THR A 145 52.15 -1.42 3.68
CA THR A 145 51.18 -1.50 2.58
C THR A 145 51.16 -2.90 1.99
N CYS A 146 50.03 -3.30 1.43
CA CYS A 146 49.78 -4.54 0.69
C CYS A 146 50.07 -5.85 1.45
N PHE A 147 51.34 -6.17 1.73
CA PHE A 147 51.75 -7.42 2.38
C PHE A 147 53.13 -7.29 3.06
N GLY A 148 53.25 -7.91 4.23
CA GLY A 148 54.51 -7.92 4.98
C GLY A 148 54.45 -8.69 6.29
N ARG A 149 55.58 -8.72 6.97
CA ARG A 149 55.77 -9.32 8.30
C ARG A 149 56.22 -8.28 9.30
N LYS A 150 55.56 -8.25 10.45
CA LYS A 150 56.00 -7.49 11.62
C LYS A 150 56.63 -8.46 12.63
N TYR A 151 57.61 -8.01 13.39
CA TYR A 151 58.39 -8.84 14.32
C TYR A 151 58.32 -8.31 15.75
N TYR A 152 58.30 -9.22 16.71
CA TYR A 152 58.71 -8.95 18.08
C TYR A 152 60.22 -8.71 18.09
N SER A 153 60.64 -7.46 17.96
CA SER A 153 62.04 -7.09 17.68
C SER A 153 63.03 -7.61 18.71
N ASP A 154 62.66 -7.67 19.98
CA ASP A 154 63.55 -8.12 21.05
C ASP A 154 63.90 -9.61 21.00
N ILE A 155 63.01 -10.44 20.44
CA ILE A 155 63.19 -11.90 20.31
C ILE A 155 63.30 -12.38 18.86
N GLN A 156 63.20 -11.45 17.90
CA GLN A 156 63.27 -11.71 16.45
C GLN A 156 62.29 -12.80 15.98
N GLN A 157 61.11 -12.88 16.61
CA GLN A 157 60.00 -13.75 16.20
C GLN A 157 58.96 -12.97 15.41
N VAL A 158 58.31 -13.60 14.44
CA VAL A 158 57.21 -12.98 13.69
C VAL A 158 56.05 -12.70 14.64
N GLU A 159 55.55 -11.47 14.66
CA GLU A 159 54.34 -11.05 15.37
C GLU A 159 53.12 -11.22 14.47
N TYR A 160 53.24 -10.81 13.21
CA TYR A 160 52.17 -10.86 12.22
C TYR A 160 52.73 -11.09 10.82
N GLU A 161 52.07 -11.92 10.02
CA GLU A 161 52.28 -12.08 8.58
C GLU A 161 50.94 -11.95 7.86
N GLY A 162 50.79 -10.97 6.99
CA GLY A 162 49.52 -10.78 6.29
C GLY A 162 49.45 -9.53 5.46
N GLY A 163 48.23 -9.18 5.09
CA GLY A 163 47.94 -7.94 4.39
C GLY A 163 48.04 -6.72 5.31
N TRP A 164 48.34 -5.58 4.69
CA TRP A 164 48.43 -4.27 5.33
C TRP A 164 47.71 -3.23 4.46
N CYS A 165 47.04 -2.27 5.09
CA CYS A 165 46.47 -1.10 4.43
C CYS A 165 46.70 0.11 5.32
N GLU A 166 47.30 1.18 4.80
CA GLU A 166 47.61 2.40 5.58
C GLU A 166 48.30 2.15 6.94
N GLY A 167 49.16 1.12 7.01
CA GLY A 167 49.86 0.74 8.24
C GLY A 167 49.09 -0.18 9.20
N MET A 168 47.82 -0.47 8.93
CA MET A 168 46.95 -1.32 9.75
C MET A 168 46.88 -2.74 9.18
N ARG A 169 46.71 -3.76 10.04
CA ARG A 169 46.49 -5.16 9.62
C ARG A 169 45.18 -5.23 8.84
N TRP A 170 45.24 -5.83 7.65
CA TRP A 170 44.12 -5.82 6.71
C TRP A 170 44.08 -7.11 5.87
N GLY A 171 42.87 -7.56 5.53
CA GLY A 171 42.65 -8.78 4.75
C GLY A 171 43.17 -10.04 5.45
N ARG A 172 43.69 -11.01 4.69
CA ARG A 172 44.13 -12.29 5.27
C ARG A 172 45.45 -12.13 6.01
N GLY A 173 45.52 -12.60 7.26
CA GLY A 173 46.73 -12.52 8.08
C GLY A 173 46.79 -13.52 9.23
N ILE A 174 48.00 -13.82 9.68
CA ILE A 174 48.29 -14.72 10.79
C ILE A 174 49.03 -13.93 11.87
N GLN A 175 48.47 -13.90 13.08
CA GLN A 175 49.14 -13.37 14.27
C GLN A 175 49.75 -14.52 15.06
N TYR A 176 50.96 -14.31 15.56
CA TYR A 176 51.70 -15.27 16.38
C TYR A 176 51.96 -14.70 17.76
N ASP A 177 52.10 -15.57 18.76
CA ASP A 177 52.59 -15.18 20.07
C ASP A 177 54.14 -15.09 20.07
N ARG A 178 54.69 -14.65 21.20
CA ARG A 178 56.13 -14.51 21.40
C ARG A 178 56.90 -15.85 21.41
N THR A 179 56.22 -16.99 21.40
CA THR A 179 56.83 -18.32 21.27
C THR A 179 56.72 -18.89 19.85
N GLY A 180 56.03 -18.19 18.95
CA GLY A 180 55.80 -18.59 17.57
C GLY A 180 54.54 -19.44 17.36
N ASN A 181 53.66 -19.59 18.36
CA ASN A 181 52.36 -20.26 18.16
C ASN A 181 51.36 -19.31 17.50
N VAL A 182 50.47 -19.85 16.67
CA VAL A 182 49.39 -19.08 16.05
C VAL A 182 48.38 -18.66 17.10
N VAL A 183 48.17 -17.34 17.23
CA VAL A 183 47.14 -16.73 18.06
C VAL A 183 45.85 -16.56 17.26
N TYR A 184 45.97 -16.18 15.98
CA TYR A 184 44.85 -15.98 15.06
C TYR A 184 45.29 -16.25 13.63
N ASP A 185 44.49 -17.00 12.86
CA ASP A 185 44.68 -17.25 11.42
C ASP A 185 43.35 -16.92 10.71
N GLY A 186 43.20 -15.66 10.28
CA GLY A 186 41.91 -15.10 9.91
C GLY A 186 41.98 -13.82 9.09
N GLU A 187 40.81 -13.21 8.89
CA GLU A 187 40.61 -11.96 8.19
C GLU A 187 40.69 -10.77 9.18
N TRP A 188 41.27 -9.67 8.72
CA TRP A 188 41.53 -8.45 9.47
C TRP A 188 40.94 -7.24 8.73
N ILE A 189 40.49 -6.25 9.49
CA ILE A 189 40.16 -4.91 8.98
C ILE A 189 40.45 -3.91 10.08
N ASP A 190 41.17 -2.84 9.75
CA ASP A 190 41.53 -1.78 10.70
C ASP A 190 42.10 -2.31 12.05
N ASP A 191 43.08 -3.22 11.98
CA ASP A 191 43.70 -3.89 13.15
C ASP A 191 42.80 -4.80 14.01
N GLU A 192 41.53 -4.91 13.66
CA GLU A 192 40.53 -5.75 14.31
C GLU A 192 40.29 -7.05 13.54
N HIS A 193 39.89 -8.10 14.26
CA HIS A 193 39.42 -9.33 13.62
C HIS A 193 38.10 -9.04 12.89
N MET A 194 38.03 -9.35 11.60
CA MET A 194 36.85 -9.09 10.78
C MET A 194 35.64 -9.87 11.31
N LYS A 195 34.55 -9.16 11.55
CA LYS A 195 33.26 -9.73 11.94
C LYS A 195 32.34 -9.80 10.72
N ASN A 196 31.44 -10.76 10.69
CA ASN A 196 30.44 -10.86 9.62
C ASN A 196 29.08 -10.23 10.00
N LYS A 197 28.93 -9.82 11.26
CA LYS A 197 27.75 -9.14 11.78
C LYS A 197 28.13 -7.77 12.35
N LEU A 198 27.38 -6.75 11.97
CA LEU A 198 27.48 -5.39 12.51
C LEU A 198 26.18 -5.06 13.26
N LEU A 199 26.32 -4.56 14.50
CA LEU A 199 25.25 -3.94 15.27
C LEU A 199 25.53 -2.45 15.32
N ILE A 200 24.61 -1.64 14.78
CA ILE A 200 24.62 -0.19 14.87
C ILE A 200 23.70 0.20 16.02
N ASN A 201 24.16 1.05 16.93
CA ASN A 201 23.36 1.55 18.05
C ASN A 201 23.34 3.08 18.06
N SER A 202 22.50 3.67 18.90
CA SER A 202 22.32 5.12 19.00
C SER A 202 23.59 5.88 19.42
N GLU A 203 24.58 5.22 20.01
CA GLU A 203 25.87 5.83 20.37
C GLU A 203 26.81 5.95 19.16
N MET A 204 26.61 5.12 18.14
CA MET A 204 27.39 5.13 16.89
C MET A 204 26.90 6.17 15.87
N ASP A 205 25.97 7.05 16.26
CA ASP A 205 25.23 7.93 15.33
C ASP A 205 25.77 9.37 15.25
N ILE A 206 26.56 9.80 16.23
CA ILE A 206 27.06 11.19 16.31
C ILE A 206 28.38 11.31 15.51
N GLY A 207 28.28 11.23 14.18
CA GLY A 207 29.36 11.58 13.23
C GLY A 207 30.32 10.47 12.78
N CYS A 208 29.88 9.22 12.66
CA CYS A 208 30.80 8.07 12.70
C CYS A 208 31.20 7.46 11.34
N ASN A 209 32.51 7.24 11.17
CA ASN A 209 33.08 6.17 10.36
C ASN A 209 32.64 4.81 10.93
N LEU A 210 31.44 4.35 10.56
CA LEU A 210 30.99 2.99 10.90
C LEU A 210 31.97 1.96 10.31
N PRO A 211 32.24 0.83 10.99
CA PRO A 211 33.12 -0.23 10.48
C PRO A 211 32.39 -1.06 9.42
N ILE A 212 31.81 -0.39 8.42
CA ILE A 212 31.10 -1.00 7.31
C ILE A 212 32.12 -1.56 6.33
N HIS A 213 32.00 -2.85 6.02
CA HIS A 213 32.83 -3.50 5.04
C HIS A 213 32.06 -4.50 4.17
N ASN A 214 32.59 -4.78 2.99
CA ASN A 214 31.93 -5.56 1.93
C ASN A 214 31.73 -7.07 2.25
N TRP A 215 32.18 -7.53 3.41
CA TRP A 215 32.05 -8.91 3.90
C TRP A 215 31.00 -9.08 5.01
N LEU A 216 30.33 -8.00 5.41
CA LEU A 216 29.21 -8.10 6.34
C LEU A 216 28.11 -8.96 5.70
N GLU A 217 27.70 -10.01 6.41
CA GLU A 217 26.59 -10.89 6.04
C GLU A 217 25.31 -10.50 6.78
N GLU A 218 25.42 -9.81 7.92
CA GLU A 218 24.28 -9.33 8.70
C GLU A 218 24.53 -7.92 9.24
N ILE A 219 23.53 -7.05 9.07
CA ILE A 219 23.48 -5.72 9.70
C ILE A 219 22.21 -5.63 10.51
N GLU A 220 22.37 -5.24 11.76
CA GLU A 220 21.28 -4.92 12.68
C GLU A 220 21.41 -3.47 13.13
N VAL A 221 20.40 -2.65 12.84
CA VAL A 221 20.28 -1.28 13.32
C VAL A 221 19.40 -1.31 14.56
N GLY A 222 19.96 -0.97 15.71
CA GLY A 222 19.27 -0.98 17.01
C GLY A 222 18.22 0.11 17.12
N GLU A 223 17.28 -0.07 18.05
CA GLU A 223 16.13 0.85 18.22
C GLU A 223 16.58 2.31 18.35
N GLY A 224 15.90 3.22 17.67
CA GLY A 224 16.18 4.66 17.79
C GLY A 224 17.52 5.11 17.18
N SER A 225 18.09 4.33 16.26
CA SER A 225 19.39 4.65 15.63
C SER A 225 19.22 5.22 14.22
N CYS A 226 20.24 5.92 13.75
CA CYS A 226 20.31 6.56 12.43
C CYS A 226 19.28 7.67 12.21
N CYS A 227 18.96 8.44 13.26
CA CYS A 227 17.94 9.51 13.24
C CYS A 227 18.52 10.92 13.06
N ASP A 228 19.76 11.03 12.58
CA ASP A 228 20.37 12.32 12.26
C ASP A 228 19.56 13.05 11.17
N TYR A 229 19.22 14.33 11.41
CA TYR A 229 18.42 15.16 10.51
C TYR A 229 18.99 15.31 9.09
N TYR A 230 20.31 15.15 8.93
CA TYR A 230 20.98 15.21 7.64
C TYR A 230 20.95 13.88 6.88
N LEU A 231 20.57 12.77 7.52
CA LEU A 231 20.47 11.45 6.88
C LEU A 231 19.24 11.40 5.97
N ARG A 232 19.44 11.77 4.70
CA ARG A 232 18.36 11.82 3.70
C ARG A 232 18.26 10.55 2.84
N ALA A 233 19.28 9.69 2.83
CA ALA A 233 19.26 8.48 2.01
C ALA A 233 19.96 7.28 2.67
N LEU A 234 19.29 6.12 2.65
CA LEU A 234 19.89 4.84 3.01
C LEU A 234 20.24 4.07 1.73
N ASN A 235 21.53 3.90 1.47
CA ASN A 235 22.03 3.16 0.32
C ASN A 235 23.11 2.15 0.73
N LEU A 236 22.83 0.86 0.49
CA LEU A 236 23.66 -0.26 0.91
C LEU A 236 24.24 -1.05 -0.28
N HIS A 237 24.25 -0.48 -1.49
CA HIS A 237 24.54 -1.20 -2.74
C HIS A 237 25.89 -1.95 -2.75
N ASP A 238 26.92 -1.45 -2.06
CA ASP A 238 28.24 -2.10 -2.03
C ASP A 238 28.33 -3.28 -1.06
N MET A 239 27.30 -3.50 -0.24
CA MET A 239 27.23 -4.62 0.69
C MET A 239 26.79 -5.90 -0.03
N THR A 240 27.58 -6.30 -1.03
CA THR A 240 27.30 -7.43 -1.92
C THR A 240 27.25 -8.80 -1.21
N SER A 241 27.86 -8.91 -0.03
CA SER A 241 27.82 -10.11 0.82
C SER A 241 26.66 -10.12 1.83
N LEU A 242 25.92 -9.01 1.97
CA LEU A 242 24.86 -8.88 2.97
C LEU A 242 23.72 -9.84 2.64
N LYS A 243 23.34 -10.67 3.62
CA LYS A 243 22.24 -11.63 3.54
C LYS A 243 21.03 -11.17 4.34
N ARG A 244 21.24 -10.57 5.50
CA ARG A 244 20.18 -10.17 6.42
C ARG A 244 20.35 -8.72 6.83
N LEU A 245 19.31 -7.93 6.59
CA LEU A 245 19.19 -6.57 7.12
C LEU A 245 18.04 -6.54 8.13
N VAL A 246 18.34 -6.12 9.36
CA VAL A 246 17.36 -5.91 10.42
C VAL A 246 17.42 -4.45 10.84
N ILE A 247 16.31 -3.74 10.74
CA ILE A 247 16.15 -2.38 11.22
C ILE A 247 15.11 -2.45 12.34
N ARG A 248 15.54 -2.19 13.57
CA ARG A 248 14.67 -2.15 14.75
C ARG A 248 13.82 -0.89 14.75
N SER A 249 12.85 -0.83 15.67
CA SER A 249 11.88 0.26 15.69
C SER A 249 12.51 1.66 15.78
N ARG A 250 11.78 2.67 15.30
CA ARG A 250 12.14 4.10 15.41
C ARG A 250 13.48 4.49 14.79
N CYS A 251 13.89 3.82 13.72
CA CYS A 251 15.14 4.14 13.03
C CYS A 251 14.93 5.01 11.78
N PHE A 252 15.98 5.70 11.36
CA PHE A 252 16.05 6.43 10.08
C PHE A 252 14.99 7.52 9.91
N GLU A 253 14.72 8.25 10.99
CA GLU A 253 13.90 9.45 10.90
C GLU A 253 14.46 10.46 9.87
N ASN A 254 13.60 11.12 9.10
CA ASN A 254 13.95 12.10 8.06
C ASN A 254 14.60 11.55 6.78
N ALA A 255 14.84 10.25 6.70
CA ALA A 255 15.28 9.62 5.46
C ALA A 255 14.19 9.75 4.38
N ILE A 256 14.59 10.19 3.17
CA ILE A 256 13.69 10.40 2.04
C ILE A 256 13.77 9.22 1.06
N VAL A 257 14.97 8.68 0.87
CA VAL A 257 15.25 7.66 -0.15
C VAL A 257 15.80 6.40 0.51
N VAL A 258 15.14 5.26 0.28
CA VAL A 258 15.59 3.94 0.70
C VAL A 258 15.64 3.05 -0.53
N MET A 259 16.85 2.67 -0.93
CA MET A 259 17.06 1.88 -2.14
C MET A 259 18.01 0.72 -1.86
N PHE A 260 17.49 -0.51 -2.00
CA PHE A 260 18.27 -1.73 -1.96
C PHE A 260 18.41 -2.25 -3.39
N ALA A 261 19.52 -1.90 -4.04
CA ALA A 261 19.77 -2.24 -5.44
C ALA A 261 21.06 -3.05 -5.59
N ASP A 262 21.05 -4.03 -6.50
CA ASP A 262 22.23 -4.80 -6.91
C ASP A 262 22.89 -5.57 -5.75
N MET A 263 22.08 -6.15 -4.85
CA MET A 263 22.56 -6.90 -3.68
C MET A 263 22.39 -8.42 -3.92
N PRO A 264 23.38 -9.12 -4.50
CA PRO A 264 23.24 -10.50 -4.99
C PRO A 264 23.08 -11.55 -3.88
N SER A 265 23.49 -11.23 -2.64
CA SER A 265 23.44 -12.14 -1.50
C SER A 265 22.26 -11.88 -0.57
N LEU A 266 21.49 -10.81 -0.77
CA LEU A 266 20.45 -10.40 0.16
C LEU A 266 19.31 -11.42 0.17
N GLU A 267 19.02 -11.98 1.33
CA GLU A 267 18.05 -13.07 1.55
C GLU A 267 16.81 -12.58 2.33
N SER A 268 16.98 -11.64 3.27
CA SER A 268 15.88 -11.11 4.08
C SER A 268 16.08 -9.65 4.47
N VAL A 269 15.00 -8.88 4.44
CA VAL A 269 14.90 -7.52 4.99
C VAL A 269 13.76 -7.49 6.00
N LEU A 270 14.08 -7.12 7.24
CA LEU A 270 13.13 -6.87 8.31
C LEU A 270 13.26 -5.42 8.76
N ILE A 271 12.17 -4.67 8.68
CA ILE A 271 12.03 -3.31 9.19
C ILE A 271 10.93 -3.36 10.23
N GLU A 272 11.20 -2.99 11.47
CA GLU A 272 10.21 -2.99 12.55
C GLU A 272 9.37 -1.70 12.55
N ASP A 273 8.62 -1.48 13.63
CA ASP A 273 7.61 -0.42 13.71
C ASP A 273 8.24 0.99 13.76
N GLU A 274 7.48 1.99 13.28
CA GLU A 274 7.80 3.42 13.39
C GLU A 274 9.15 3.83 12.73
N CYS A 275 9.58 3.15 11.66
CA CYS A 275 10.82 3.50 10.94
C CYS A 275 10.56 4.40 9.74
N PHE A 276 11.55 5.22 9.36
CA PHE A 276 11.46 6.09 8.18
C PHE A 276 10.27 7.07 8.26
N THR A 277 10.07 7.65 9.44
CA THR A 277 9.07 8.68 9.73
C THR A 277 9.65 10.09 9.56
N MET A 278 8.79 11.11 9.59
CA MET A 278 9.22 12.51 9.70
C MET A 278 8.44 13.21 10.81
N GLU A 279 9.11 14.06 11.57
CA GLU A 279 8.49 14.90 12.61
C GLU A 279 7.78 16.14 12.04
N ASP A 280 8.23 16.69 10.91
CA ASP A 280 7.80 18.01 10.42
C ASP A 280 7.11 18.01 9.04
N ASN A 281 5.92 18.62 8.99
CA ASN A 281 5.04 18.82 7.82
C ASN A 281 5.55 19.85 6.79
N GLU A 282 6.86 20.16 6.75
CA GLU A 282 7.33 21.38 6.06
C GLU A 282 7.49 21.25 4.53
N ASP A 283 7.46 20.06 3.94
CA ASP A 283 7.61 19.93 2.48
C ASP A 283 6.64 18.92 1.84
N PHE A 284 5.41 19.38 1.55
CA PHE A 284 4.41 18.67 0.74
C PHE A 284 4.89 18.30 -0.68
N PHE A 285 6.07 18.79 -1.11
CA PHE A 285 6.62 18.57 -2.44
C PHE A 285 7.78 17.55 -2.48
N THR A 286 8.18 16.98 -1.34
CA THR A 286 9.29 16.01 -1.32
C THR A 286 8.83 14.64 -1.84
N CYS A 287 9.58 14.07 -2.79
CA CYS A 287 9.34 12.72 -3.30
C CYS A 287 10.09 11.70 -2.43
N PHE A 288 9.35 11.01 -1.57
CA PHE A 288 9.86 9.94 -0.72
C PHE A 288 9.79 8.60 -1.44
N SER A 289 10.87 7.83 -1.43
CA SER A 289 10.99 6.65 -2.27
C SER A 289 11.57 5.43 -1.59
N PHE A 290 10.85 4.32 -1.72
CA PHE A 290 11.28 3.00 -1.29
C PHE A 290 11.40 2.10 -2.52
N GLY A 291 12.54 1.42 -2.67
CA GLY A 291 12.72 0.48 -3.76
C GLY A 291 13.66 -0.68 -3.43
N VAL A 292 13.34 -1.84 -4.00
CA VAL A 292 14.19 -3.03 -3.96
C VAL A 292 14.34 -3.58 -5.38
N LYS A 293 15.58 -3.61 -5.89
CA LYS A 293 15.86 -3.90 -7.30
C LYS A 293 17.02 -4.86 -7.48
N ARG A 294 16.86 -5.87 -8.34
CA ARG A 294 17.94 -6.81 -8.71
C ARG A 294 18.59 -7.49 -7.49
N CYS A 295 17.76 -7.98 -6.58
CA CYS A 295 18.16 -8.77 -5.41
C CYS A 295 17.71 -10.23 -5.61
N PRO A 296 18.45 -11.04 -6.40
CA PRO A 296 17.99 -12.34 -6.90
C PRO A 296 17.79 -13.42 -5.83
N ARG A 297 18.27 -13.20 -4.60
CA ARG A 297 18.13 -14.13 -3.47
C ARG A 297 17.13 -13.68 -2.41
N LEU A 298 16.56 -12.49 -2.54
CA LEU A 298 15.67 -11.95 -1.52
C LEU A 298 14.42 -12.83 -1.46
N ALA A 299 14.18 -13.44 -0.31
CA ALA A 299 13.06 -14.34 -0.07
C ALA A 299 11.94 -13.66 0.72
N THR A 300 12.28 -12.80 1.69
CA THR A 300 11.30 -12.15 2.57
C THR A 300 11.53 -10.65 2.68
N LEU A 301 10.46 -9.87 2.52
CA LEU A 301 10.41 -8.45 2.86
C LEU A 301 9.32 -8.25 3.92
N ASP A 302 9.73 -7.86 5.13
CA ASP A 302 8.83 -7.61 6.27
C ASP A 302 8.99 -6.17 6.77
N ILE A 303 7.87 -5.44 6.82
CA ILE A 303 7.81 -4.03 7.19
C ILE A 303 6.77 -3.84 8.29
N GLY A 304 7.21 -3.35 9.45
CA GLY A 304 6.44 -3.08 10.65
C GLY A 304 5.52 -1.87 10.52
N SER A 305 4.68 -1.68 11.53
CA SER A 305 3.57 -0.73 11.53
C SER A 305 4.07 0.72 11.58
N CYS A 306 3.33 1.64 10.97
CA CYS A 306 3.65 3.07 10.93
C CYS A 306 5.01 3.38 10.29
N SER A 307 5.57 2.46 9.50
CA SER A 307 6.80 2.67 8.76
C SER A 307 6.51 3.22 7.37
N PHE A 308 7.35 4.14 6.88
CA PHE A 308 7.17 4.80 5.59
C PHE A 308 5.82 5.53 5.38
N PRO A 309 5.26 6.27 6.36
CA PRO A 309 3.92 6.86 6.23
C PRO A 309 3.85 8.00 5.20
N HIS A 310 4.98 8.65 4.90
CA HIS A 310 5.08 9.75 3.93
C HIS A 310 5.66 9.33 2.58
N TYR A 311 6.02 8.05 2.44
CA TYR A 311 6.56 7.53 1.19
C TYR A 311 5.46 7.48 0.16
N ASN A 312 5.73 8.07 -1.01
CA ASN A 312 4.78 8.18 -2.13
C ASN A 312 5.18 7.31 -3.32
N THR A 313 6.28 6.55 -3.21
CA THR A 313 6.69 5.56 -4.20
C THR A 313 7.17 4.27 -3.54
N PHE A 314 6.72 3.14 -4.09
CA PHE A 314 7.08 1.79 -3.70
C PHE A 314 7.37 0.98 -4.96
N GLN A 315 8.60 0.45 -5.11
CA GLN A 315 9.02 -0.25 -6.33
C GLN A 315 9.76 -1.54 -6.02
N LEU A 316 9.30 -2.65 -6.61
CA LEU A 316 9.98 -3.93 -6.57
C LEU A 316 10.30 -4.38 -8.00
N GLU A 317 11.57 -4.72 -8.28
CA GLU A 317 12.03 -5.03 -9.64
C GLU A 317 13.06 -6.17 -9.62
N ASP A 318 12.93 -7.13 -10.53
CA ASP A 318 13.87 -8.25 -10.70
C ASP A 318 14.17 -9.04 -9.40
N LEU A 319 13.10 -9.53 -8.74
CA LEU A 319 13.18 -10.31 -7.49
C LEU A 319 12.69 -11.77 -7.69
N PRO A 320 13.41 -12.61 -8.45
CA PRO A 320 12.98 -13.95 -8.83
C PRO A 320 12.84 -14.96 -7.68
N SER A 321 13.40 -14.65 -6.49
CA SER A 321 13.34 -15.52 -5.31
C SER A 321 12.38 -15.03 -4.23
N LEU A 322 11.67 -13.92 -4.43
CA LEU A 322 10.80 -13.35 -3.40
C LEU A 322 9.60 -14.28 -3.18
N GLU A 323 9.43 -14.72 -1.94
CA GLU A 323 8.40 -15.69 -1.51
C GLU A 323 7.32 -15.02 -0.67
N GLU A 324 7.67 -14.05 0.17
CA GLU A 324 6.75 -13.37 1.08
C GLU A 324 6.97 -11.86 1.12
N ILE A 325 5.85 -11.11 1.03
CA ILE A 325 5.77 -9.68 1.35
C ILE A 325 4.81 -9.52 2.53
N SER A 326 5.29 -8.95 3.62
CA SER A 326 4.51 -8.58 4.80
C SER A 326 4.70 -7.09 5.06
N ILE A 327 3.60 -6.33 5.00
CA ILE A 327 3.58 -4.89 5.25
C ILE A 327 2.48 -4.64 6.27
N ALA A 328 2.85 -4.19 7.47
CA ALA A 328 1.92 -4.00 8.57
C ALA A 328 1.10 -2.69 8.43
N SER A 329 0.44 -2.28 9.51
CA SER A 329 -0.58 -1.23 9.46
C SER A 329 0.02 0.16 9.24
N TRP A 330 -0.71 1.05 8.59
CA TRP A 330 -0.36 2.48 8.39
C TRP A 330 0.93 2.73 7.60
N CYS A 331 1.31 1.81 6.73
CA CYS A 331 2.48 1.94 5.85
C CYS A 331 2.11 2.40 4.44
N PHE A 332 2.98 3.19 3.80
CA PHE A 332 2.86 3.62 2.40
C PHE A 332 1.52 4.30 2.05
N LEU A 333 1.09 5.26 2.88
CA LEU A 333 -0.12 6.04 2.59
C LEU A 333 0.04 6.84 1.29
N ASN A 334 -1.01 6.91 0.48
CA ASN A 334 -1.05 7.57 -0.83
C ASN A 334 -0.01 7.02 -1.84
N THR A 335 0.35 5.74 -1.73
CA THR A 335 1.27 5.05 -2.65
C THR A 335 0.60 3.92 -3.39
N ASP A 336 0.94 3.75 -4.66
CA ASP A 336 0.46 2.66 -5.49
C ASP A 336 1.15 1.32 -5.16
N LEU A 337 0.39 0.23 -5.19
CA LEU A 337 0.91 -1.12 -5.02
C LEU A 337 1.05 -1.80 -6.39
N ILE A 338 2.29 -1.97 -6.85
CA ILE A 338 2.59 -2.61 -8.14
C ILE A 338 3.47 -3.83 -7.90
N LEU A 339 2.91 -5.01 -8.16
CA LEU A 339 3.53 -6.31 -8.06
C LEU A 339 3.39 -7.04 -9.41
N GLU A 340 4.47 -7.04 -10.19
CA GLU A 340 4.48 -7.64 -11.52
C GLU A 340 5.64 -8.62 -11.67
N GLY A 341 5.37 -9.81 -12.22
CA GLY A 341 6.41 -10.72 -12.68
C GLY A 341 7.29 -11.31 -11.56
N LEU A 342 6.73 -11.56 -10.38
CA LEU A 342 7.41 -12.20 -9.25
C LEU A 342 7.06 -13.70 -9.22
N PRO A 343 7.91 -14.59 -9.80
CA PRO A 343 7.53 -15.97 -10.12
C PRO A 343 7.37 -16.89 -8.92
N LYS A 344 7.96 -16.54 -7.76
CA LYS A 344 7.94 -17.34 -6.53
C LYS A 344 7.10 -16.74 -5.40
N LEU A 345 6.53 -15.55 -5.61
CA LEU A 345 5.77 -14.87 -4.56
C LEU A 345 4.55 -15.70 -4.22
N ASP A 346 4.50 -16.23 -3.00
CA ASP A 346 3.46 -17.15 -2.50
C ASP A 346 2.45 -16.42 -1.61
N CYS A 347 2.90 -15.45 -0.84
CA CYS A 347 2.10 -14.75 0.15
C CYS A 347 2.31 -13.23 0.12
N VAL A 348 1.19 -12.48 0.10
CA VAL A 348 1.17 -11.03 0.32
C VAL A 348 0.25 -10.74 1.51
N LYS A 349 0.78 -10.05 2.53
CA LYS A 349 0.06 -9.64 3.74
C LYS A 349 0.14 -8.13 3.89
N LEU A 350 -1.02 -7.50 4.00
CA LEU A 350 -1.16 -6.07 4.22
C LEU A 350 -1.90 -5.83 5.54
N GLY A 351 -1.38 -4.95 6.39
CA GLY A 351 -2.00 -4.52 7.65
C GLY A 351 -3.10 -3.49 7.44
N GLU A 352 -3.68 -2.99 8.53
CA GLU A 352 -4.74 -1.98 8.50
C GLU A 352 -4.25 -0.69 7.81
N VAL A 353 -5.02 -0.17 6.85
CA VAL A 353 -4.76 1.09 6.12
C VAL A 353 -3.43 1.07 5.33
N ALA A 354 -2.78 -0.09 5.19
CA ALA A 354 -1.60 -0.22 4.32
C ALA A 354 -1.98 0.12 2.87
N PHE A 355 -1.17 0.98 2.24
CA PHE A 355 -1.48 1.56 0.92
C PHE A 355 -2.86 2.23 0.86
N GLY A 356 -3.30 2.89 1.93
CA GLY A 356 -4.53 3.69 1.91
C GLY A 356 -4.41 4.89 0.97
N ASN A 357 -5.50 5.29 0.32
CA ASN A 357 -5.58 6.37 -0.68
C ASN A 357 -4.65 6.19 -1.90
N ASN A 358 -4.42 4.96 -2.32
CA ASN A 358 -3.67 4.68 -3.55
C ASN A 358 -4.54 4.86 -4.81
N HIS A 359 -3.91 5.13 -5.93
CA HIS A 359 -4.58 5.27 -7.23
C HIS A 359 -4.55 3.95 -8.01
N THR A 360 -3.49 3.16 -7.87
CA THR A 360 -3.25 1.94 -8.63
C THR A 360 -2.90 0.76 -7.73
N VAL A 361 -3.61 -0.35 -7.93
CA VAL A 361 -3.25 -1.66 -7.42
C VAL A 361 -3.10 -2.62 -8.61
N LEU A 362 -1.89 -3.14 -8.81
CA LEU A 362 -1.57 -4.08 -9.87
C LEU A 362 -0.90 -5.33 -9.29
N LEU A 363 -1.59 -6.46 -9.34
CA LEU A 363 -1.01 -7.79 -9.13
C LEU A 363 -1.14 -8.56 -10.44
N GLU A 364 -0.04 -8.69 -11.18
CA GLU A 364 -0.04 -9.28 -12.52
C GLU A 364 1.10 -10.28 -12.72
N ASN A 365 0.77 -11.43 -13.33
CA ASN A 365 1.72 -12.49 -13.66
C ASN A 365 2.48 -13.04 -12.42
N LEU A 366 1.74 -13.41 -11.38
CA LEU A 366 2.25 -14.01 -10.15
C LEU A 366 1.82 -15.49 -10.07
N PRO A 367 2.53 -16.41 -10.75
CA PRO A 367 2.09 -17.80 -10.93
C PRO A 367 2.11 -18.64 -9.65
N ALA A 368 2.86 -18.24 -8.63
CA ALA A 368 2.98 -18.94 -7.36
C ALA A 368 2.09 -18.37 -6.23
N LEU A 369 1.46 -17.21 -6.42
CA LEU A 369 0.75 -16.51 -5.36
C LEU A 369 -0.47 -17.33 -4.91
N ARG A 370 -0.49 -17.78 -3.65
CA ARG A 370 -1.58 -18.57 -3.06
C ARG A 370 -2.51 -17.78 -2.16
N THR A 371 -1.94 -16.87 -1.37
CA THR A 371 -2.68 -16.14 -0.34
C THR A 371 -2.46 -14.64 -0.44
N PHE A 372 -3.57 -13.91 -0.45
CA PHE A 372 -3.59 -12.46 -0.35
C PHE A 372 -4.42 -12.02 0.86
N LEU A 373 -3.74 -11.58 1.91
CA LEU A 373 -4.34 -11.15 3.17
C LEU A 373 -4.35 -9.62 3.23
N ILE A 374 -5.53 -9.03 3.40
CA ILE A 374 -5.76 -7.58 3.31
C ILE A 374 -6.29 -7.08 4.65
N GLY A 375 -5.60 -6.13 5.27
CA GLY A 375 -6.02 -5.53 6.53
C GLY A 375 -7.25 -4.63 6.38
N ASP A 376 -7.74 -4.11 7.50
CA ASP A 376 -8.89 -3.21 7.51
C ASP A 376 -8.59 -1.91 6.77
N ASN A 377 -9.41 -1.53 5.81
CA ASN A 377 -9.25 -0.32 4.99
C ASN A 377 -7.93 -0.25 4.20
N ALA A 378 -7.17 -1.34 4.10
CA ALA A 378 -6.01 -1.43 3.22
C ALA A 378 -6.48 -1.39 1.76
N LEU A 379 -5.68 -0.77 0.89
CA LEU A 379 -6.02 -0.62 -0.53
C LEU A 379 -7.40 0.02 -0.76
N ASN A 380 -7.79 0.96 0.09
CA ASN A 380 -8.99 1.78 -0.08
C ASN A 380 -8.61 3.09 -0.78
N LEU A 381 -9.38 3.50 -1.78
CA LEU A 381 -9.35 4.86 -2.30
C LEU A 381 -10.62 5.61 -1.86
N THR A 382 -10.50 6.50 -0.87
CA THR A 382 -11.65 7.21 -0.30
C THR A 382 -12.22 8.30 -1.23
N PHE A 383 -11.39 8.83 -2.13
CA PHE A 383 -11.77 9.88 -3.07
C PHE A 383 -11.83 9.33 -4.49
N TYR A 384 -12.99 9.43 -5.15
CA TYR A 384 -13.14 8.96 -6.52
C TYR A 384 -12.14 9.64 -7.46
N ASP A 385 -11.24 8.84 -8.04
CA ASP A 385 -10.36 9.25 -9.13
C ASP A 385 -10.75 8.47 -10.40
N PRO A 386 -11.16 9.12 -11.50
CA PRO A 386 -11.49 8.44 -12.74
C PRO A 386 -10.33 7.67 -13.38
N ASN A 387 -9.08 7.94 -12.99
CA ASN A 387 -7.89 7.24 -13.48
C ASN A 387 -7.47 6.07 -12.60
N SER A 388 -8.12 5.86 -11.45
CA SER A 388 -7.77 4.81 -10.52
C SER A 388 -8.05 3.42 -11.09
N SER A 389 -7.17 2.46 -10.79
CA SER A 389 -7.28 1.11 -11.32
C SER A 389 -6.90 0.02 -10.32
N LEU A 390 -7.67 -1.08 -10.35
CA LEU A 390 -7.42 -2.30 -9.60
C LEU A 390 -7.35 -3.46 -10.57
N THR A 391 -6.19 -4.09 -10.69
CA THR A 391 -5.94 -5.21 -11.59
C THR A 391 -5.40 -6.41 -10.83
N LEU A 392 -6.15 -7.50 -10.84
CA LEU A 392 -5.71 -8.84 -10.43
C LEU A 392 -5.75 -9.75 -11.66
N ARG A 393 -4.60 -9.97 -12.30
CA ARG A 393 -4.51 -10.73 -13.55
C ARG A 393 -3.46 -11.83 -13.49
N ASN A 394 -3.79 -13.00 -14.05
CA ASN A 394 -2.85 -14.13 -14.20
C ASN A 394 -2.27 -14.57 -12.85
N LEU A 395 -3.18 -14.91 -11.92
CA LEU A 395 -2.86 -15.46 -10.59
C LEU A 395 -3.40 -16.90 -10.50
N PRO A 396 -2.86 -17.85 -11.29
CA PRO A 396 -3.44 -19.19 -11.46
C PRO A 396 -3.42 -20.05 -10.19
N ALA A 397 -2.51 -19.78 -9.25
CA ALA A 397 -2.39 -20.50 -7.98
C ALA A 397 -3.11 -19.81 -6.80
N LEU A 398 -3.77 -18.67 -7.02
CA LEU A 398 -4.38 -17.91 -5.93
C LEU A 398 -5.57 -18.67 -5.37
N GLU A 399 -5.45 -19.14 -4.13
CA GLU A 399 -6.45 -19.97 -3.44
C GLU A 399 -7.35 -19.14 -2.52
N MET A 400 -6.80 -18.07 -1.94
CA MET A 400 -7.43 -17.32 -0.86
C MET A 400 -7.21 -15.81 -0.98
N ILE A 401 -8.31 -15.05 -0.90
CA ILE A 401 -8.31 -13.61 -0.65
C ILE A 401 -9.18 -13.34 0.58
N THR A 402 -8.61 -12.75 1.62
CA THR A 402 -9.34 -12.43 2.85
C THR A 402 -9.03 -11.03 3.33
N SER A 403 -10.05 -10.36 3.82
CA SER A 403 -10.00 -9.09 4.51
C SER A 403 -10.22 -9.25 6.01
N GLY A 404 -9.90 -8.23 6.81
CA GLY A 404 -10.15 -8.21 8.25
C GLY A 404 -11.63 -8.11 8.69
N SER A 405 -11.96 -7.19 9.59
CA SER A 405 -13.25 -7.12 10.29
C SER A 405 -14.45 -6.74 9.41
N SER A 406 -15.66 -6.74 9.99
CA SER A 406 -16.92 -6.45 9.27
C SER A 406 -17.12 -4.99 8.86
N HIS A 407 -16.28 -4.05 9.32
CA HIS A 407 -16.35 -2.62 9.00
C HIS A 407 -15.19 -2.19 8.09
N ASN A 408 -14.87 -3.03 7.11
CA ASN A 408 -13.73 -2.88 6.22
C ASN A 408 -14.16 -2.31 4.85
N HIS A 409 -13.42 -1.35 4.31
CA HIS A 409 -13.61 -0.77 2.99
C HIS A 409 -12.45 -1.07 2.02
N CYS A 410 -11.75 -2.19 2.19
CA CYS A 410 -10.65 -2.58 1.32
C CYS A 410 -11.10 -2.80 -0.13
N LEU A 411 -10.21 -2.52 -1.08
CA LEU A 411 -10.45 -2.69 -2.53
C LEU A 411 -11.64 -1.85 -3.06
N MET A 412 -11.98 -0.76 -2.36
CA MET A 412 -13.04 0.17 -2.73
C MET A 412 -12.48 1.39 -3.46
N GLY A 413 -13.25 1.98 -4.39
CA GLY A 413 -12.98 3.32 -4.94
C GLY A 413 -12.36 3.37 -6.34
N TYR A 414 -12.01 2.21 -6.90
CA TYR A 414 -11.31 2.12 -8.19
C TYR A 414 -12.25 2.27 -9.39
N ALA A 415 -11.94 3.20 -10.30
CA ALA A 415 -12.74 3.46 -11.50
C ALA A 415 -12.66 2.33 -12.54
N SER A 416 -11.49 1.70 -12.71
CA SER A 416 -11.29 0.57 -13.61
C SER A 416 -10.87 -0.70 -12.86
N VAL A 417 -11.73 -1.73 -12.87
CA VAL A 417 -11.45 -3.00 -12.20
C VAL A 417 -11.25 -4.11 -13.24
N VAL A 418 -10.13 -4.83 -13.14
CA VAL A 418 -9.78 -5.95 -14.01
C VAL A 418 -9.49 -7.18 -13.15
N LEU A 419 -10.30 -8.22 -13.29
CA LEU A 419 -10.15 -9.48 -12.58
C LEU A 419 -10.08 -10.59 -13.64
N GLU A 420 -8.93 -11.22 -13.81
CA GLU A 420 -8.72 -12.15 -14.92
C GLU A 420 -7.81 -13.31 -14.54
N ASN A 421 -8.23 -14.52 -14.90
CA ASN A 421 -7.43 -15.74 -14.75
C ASN A 421 -7.02 -16.02 -13.28
N LEU A 422 -8.04 -16.25 -12.45
CA LEU A 422 -7.96 -16.64 -11.02
C LEU A 422 -8.65 -18.01 -10.77
N PRO A 423 -8.34 -19.08 -11.54
CA PRO A 423 -9.08 -20.35 -11.54
C PRO A 423 -9.07 -21.12 -10.21
N ALA A 424 -8.00 -21.00 -9.43
CA ALA A 424 -7.83 -21.74 -8.16
C ALA A 424 -8.51 -21.06 -6.97
N LEU A 425 -9.10 -19.88 -7.16
CA LEU A 425 -9.62 -19.08 -6.07
C LEU A 425 -10.88 -19.72 -5.49
N THR A 426 -10.80 -20.19 -4.25
CA THR A 426 -11.89 -20.91 -3.57
C THR A 426 -12.38 -20.20 -2.32
N THR A 427 -11.50 -19.48 -1.62
CA THR A 427 -11.84 -18.77 -0.38
C THR A 427 -11.80 -17.27 -0.63
N VAL A 428 -12.96 -16.61 -0.55
CA VAL A 428 -13.09 -15.16 -0.66
C VAL A 428 -13.86 -14.66 0.55
N LEU A 429 -13.17 -13.95 1.44
CA LEU A 429 -13.76 -13.27 2.59
C LEU A 429 -13.46 -11.78 2.45
N LEU A 430 -14.24 -11.08 1.63
CA LEU A 430 -14.11 -9.64 1.40
C LEU A 430 -15.36 -8.91 1.93
N PRO A 431 -15.27 -7.62 2.29
CA PRO A 431 -16.44 -6.87 2.71
C PRO A 431 -17.39 -6.67 1.53
N TYR A 432 -18.68 -6.48 1.81
CA TYR A 432 -19.69 -6.24 0.78
C TYR A 432 -19.42 -4.96 -0.03
N THR A 433 -18.62 -4.04 0.51
CA THR A 433 -18.17 -2.78 -0.11
C THR A 433 -16.96 -2.95 -1.04
N ALA A 434 -16.30 -4.12 -1.05
CA ALA A 434 -15.18 -4.38 -1.96
C ALA A 434 -15.65 -4.19 -3.41
N PHE A 435 -14.82 -3.58 -4.25
CA PHE A 435 -15.16 -3.24 -5.65
C PHE A 435 -16.35 -2.27 -5.79
N TYR A 436 -16.65 -1.42 -4.80
CA TYR A 436 -17.61 -0.32 -5.01
C TYR A 436 -16.97 0.83 -5.82
N TYR A 437 -17.83 1.59 -6.50
CA TYR A 437 -17.52 2.79 -7.29
C TYR A 437 -16.81 2.60 -8.65
N TYR A 438 -16.63 1.38 -9.15
CA TYR A 438 -16.09 1.20 -10.51
C TYR A 438 -17.02 1.72 -11.60
N THR A 439 -16.42 2.22 -12.68
CA THR A 439 -17.10 2.63 -13.93
C THR A 439 -16.83 1.66 -15.09
N SER A 440 -15.72 0.92 -15.01
CA SER A 440 -15.34 -0.13 -15.95
C SER A 440 -15.00 -1.41 -15.18
N LEU A 441 -15.52 -2.55 -15.65
CA LEU A 441 -15.25 -3.87 -15.07
C LEU A 441 -14.97 -4.88 -16.18
N HIS A 442 -13.81 -5.52 -16.09
CA HIS A 442 -13.48 -6.71 -16.86
C HIS A 442 -13.37 -7.91 -15.93
N THR A 443 -14.12 -8.98 -16.21
CA THR A 443 -14.03 -10.24 -15.48
C THR A 443 -13.88 -11.41 -16.44
N SER A 444 -12.96 -12.33 -16.14
CA SER A 444 -12.78 -13.57 -16.91
C SER A 444 -12.12 -14.64 -16.04
N ASN A 445 -12.78 -15.79 -15.85
CA ASN A 445 -12.25 -16.93 -15.07
C ASN A 445 -11.78 -16.54 -13.65
N ILE A 446 -12.67 -15.92 -12.86
CA ILE A 446 -12.32 -15.30 -11.55
C ILE A 446 -12.59 -16.20 -10.32
N GLY A 447 -12.82 -17.51 -10.51
CA GLY A 447 -13.05 -18.44 -9.39
C GLY A 447 -14.21 -18.03 -8.47
N ALA A 448 -14.01 -18.16 -7.16
CA ALA A 448 -15.01 -17.85 -6.13
C ALA A 448 -15.40 -16.36 -6.07
N LEU A 449 -14.60 -15.43 -6.61
CA LEU A 449 -14.98 -14.02 -6.71
C LEU A 449 -16.25 -13.82 -7.54
N ALA A 450 -16.56 -14.71 -8.49
CA ALA A 450 -17.78 -14.64 -9.29
C ALA A 450 -19.09 -14.65 -8.46
N ASN A 451 -19.01 -15.11 -7.20
CA ASN A 451 -20.14 -15.14 -6.27
C ASN A 451 -20.18 -13.93 -5.32
N HIS A 452 -19.23 -12.99 -5.42
CA HIS A 452 -19.17 -11.85 -4.53
C HIS A 452 -20.34 -10.88 -4.78
N PRO A 453 -21.08 -10.40 -3.76
CA PRO A 453 -22.30 -9.60 -3.93
C PRO A 453 -22.11 -8.28 -4.68
N SER A 454 -20.91 -7.71 -4.65
CA SER A 454 -20.60 -6.45 -5.35
C SER A 454 -20.26 -6.64 -6.83
N LEU A 455 -20.02 -7.88 -7.27
CA LEU A 455 -19.78 -8.20 -8.67
C LEU A 455 -21.09 -8.66 -9.34
N PRO A 456 -21.30 -8.34 -10.62
CA PRO A 456 -22.50 -8.77 -11.33
C PRO A 456 -22.55 -10.30 -11.39
N PRO A 457 -23.73 -10.91 -11.18
CA PRO A 457 -23.86 -12.36 -11.27
C PRO A 457 -23.48 -12.82 -12.70
N PRO A 458 -22.88 -14.02 -12.86
CA PRO A 458 -22.55 -14.55 -14.17
C PRO A 458 -23.85 -14.74 -14.98
N LEU A 459 -24.10 -13.84 -15.94
CA LEU A 459 -25.35 -13.81 -16.70
C LEU A 459 -25.17 -14.38 -18.12
N PRO A 460 -26.02 -15.34 -18.55
CA PRO A 460 -26.04 -15.84 -19.93
C PRO A 460 -26.59 -14.85 -20.98
N THR A 461 -27.21 -13.74 -20.57
CA THR A 461 -27.87 -12.79 -21.49
C THR A 461 -28.01 -11.41 -20.82
N ALA A 462 -26.95 -10.61 -20.79
CA ALA A 462 -27.03 -9.19 -20.47
C ALA A 462 -27.16 -8.36 -21.76
N ILE A 463 -28.06 -7.38 -21.79
CA ILE A 463 -28.15 -6.40 -22.88
C ILE A 463 -27.42 -5.14 -22.41
N THR A 464 -26.27 -4.85 -23.01
CA THR A 464 -25.55 -3.59 -22.82
C THR A 464 -26.28 -2.46 -23.54
N ILE A 465 -26.74 -1.45 -22.80
CA ILE A 465 -27.41 -0.27 -23.38
C ILE A 465 -26.32 0.71 -23.85
N THR A 466 -26.22 0.94 -25.16
CA THR A 466 -25.38 2.00 -25.75
C THR A 466 -26.21 3.24 -26.10
N ALA A 467 -25.53 4.35 -26.45
CA ALA A 467 -26.05 5.71 -26.62
C ALA A 467 -27.28 5.91 -27.56
N SER A 468 -27.73 4.87 -28.25
CA SER A 468 -28.94 4.86 -29.11
C SER A 468 -30.26 4.51 -28.39
N GLY A 469 -30.28 4.50 -27.04
CA GLY A 469 -31.51 4.41 -26.26
C GLY A 469 -32.21 3.05 -26.26
N LEU A 470 -33.17 2.90 -25.34
CA LEU A 470 -33.97 1.70 -25.10
C LEU A 470 -35.01 1.43 -26.22
N GLN A 471 -34.63 1.26 -27.49
CA GLN A 471 -35.51 0.78 -28.60
C GLN A 471 -34.70 0.13 -29.75
N PRO A 472 -35.22 -0.87 -30.52
CA PRO A 472 -36.49 -1.60 -30.45
C PRO A 472 -36.26 -3.15 -30.45
N LEU A 473 -35.95 -3.74 -29.30
CA LEU A 473 -36.19 -5.18 -29.03
C LEU A 473 -37.41 -5.35 -28.08
N ALA A 474 -38.20 -4.28 -27.96
CA ALA A 474 -38.96 -3.93 -26.76
C ALA A 474 -40.18 -4.81 -26.44
N THR A 475 -40.63 -5.68 -27.34
CA THR A 475 -41.92 -6.36 -27.15
C THR A 475 -41.84 -7.80 -26.64
N THR A 476 -40.67 -8.46 -26.64
CA THR A 476 -40.55 -9.88 -26.22
C THR A 476 -39.74 -10.09 -24.94
N ILE A 477 -39.08 -9.04 -24.42
CA ILE A 477 -38.23 -9.15 -23.24
C ILE A 477 -39.08 -9.38 -21.99
N THR A 478 -38.77 -10.45 -21.25
CA THR A 478 -39.47 -10.84 -20.02
C THR A 478 -38.69 -10.54 -18.75
N ALA A 479 -37.38 -10.30 -18.84
CA ALA A 479 -36.54 -9.89 -17.72
C ALA A 479 -35.54 -8.83 -18.20
N ILE A 480 -35.49 -7.70 -17.50
CA ILE A 480 -34.56 -6.60 -17.77
C ILE A 480 -33.57 -6.56 -16.61
N THR A 481 -32.29 -6.75 -16.93
CA THR A 481 -31.19 -6.57 -15.97
C THR A 481 -30.22 -5.56 -16.55
N ILE A 482 -29.99 -4.48 -15.82
CA ILE A 482 -29.04 -3.42 -16.17
C ILE A 482 -27.85 -3.58 -15.23
N ALA A 483 -26.67 -3.77 -15.81
CA ALA A 483 -25.43 -3.90 -15.05
C ALA A 483 -25.13 -2.63 -14.23
N HIS A 484 -24.27 -2.76 -13.22
CA HIS A 484 -23.79 -1.63 -12.42
C HIS A 484 -23.13 -0.56 -13.31
N ALA A 485 -23.09 0.69 -12.83
CA ALA A 485 -22.53 1.88 -13.49
C ALA A 485 -23.02 2.15 -14.93
N SER A 486 -24.16 1.57 -15.33
CA SER A 486 -24.68 1.65 -16.69
C SER A 486 -25.61 2.84 -16.92
N GLY A 487 -25.68 3.34 -18.15
CA GLY A 487 -26.57 4.44 -18.52
C GLY A 487 -26.12 5.83 -18.05
N ASN A 488 -24.83 6.03 -17.82
CA ASN A 488 -24.24 7.28 -17.34
C ASN A 488 -23.85 8.27 -18.47
N ASP A 489 -24.39 8.12 -19.68
CA ASP A 489 -24.20 9.09 -20.76
C ASP A 489 -24.90 10.42 -20.41
N PRO A 490 -24.22 11.58 -20.45
CA PRO A 490 -24.84 12.90 -20.20
C PRO A 490 -26.04 13.22 -21.09
N LYS A 491 -26.16 12.58 -22.26
CA LYS A 491 -27.31 12.73 -23.16
C LYS A 491 -28.52 11.92 -22.70
N LEU A 492 -28.32 10.89 -21.87
CA LEU A 492 -29.40 10.05 -21.35
C LEU A 492 -30.05 10.71 -20.13
N THR A 493 -31.04 11.56 -20.39
CA THR A 493 -31.74 12.33 -19.35
C THR A 493 -33.07 11.70 -18.90
N VAL A 494 -33.53 10.65 -19.60
CA VAL A 494 -34.78 9.94 -19.32
C VAL A 494 -34.57 8.43 -19.41
N ALA A 495 -34.97 7.69 -18.39
CA ALA A 495 -35.03 6.23 -18.39
C ALA A 495 -36.50 5.78 -18.47
N ASP A 496 -36.97 5.50 -19.69
CA ASP A 496 -38.34 5.05 -19.96
C ASP A 496 -38.41 3.54 -20.22
N PHE A 497 -39.01 2.82 -19.28
CA PHE A 497 -39.26 1.37 -19.35
C PHE A 497 -40.67 1.02 -19.84
N SER A 498 -41.54 2.01 -20.05
CA SER A 498 -42.92 1.79 -20.49
C SER A 498 -43.08 0.95 -21.77
N PRO A 499 -42.13 0.92 -22.73
CA PRO A 499 -42.26 0.07 -23.92
C PRO A 499 -42.21 -1.44 -23.65
N PHE A 500 -41.62 -1.88 -22.52
CA PHE A 500 -41.37 -3.30 -22.24
C PHE A 500 -42.58 -4.02 -21.62
N LYS A 501 -43.69 -4.11 -22.37
CA LYS A 501 -44.98 -4.61 -21.86
C LYS A 501 -44.98 -6.05 -21.35
N GLN A 502 -44.03 -6.89 -21.80
CA GLN A 502 -43.89 -8.29 -21.38
C GLN A 502 -42.88 -8.50 -20.23
N ALA A 503 -42.17 -7.46 -19.79
CA ALA A 503 -41.19 -7.57 -18.73
C ALA A 503 -41.87 -7.90 -17.39
N LYS A 504 -41.40 -8.96 -16.75
CA LYS A 504 -41.80 -9.41 -15.40
C LYS A 504 -40.89 -8.86 -14.32
N THR A 505 -39.60 -8.71 -14.61
CA THR A 505 -38.62 -8.20 -13.66
C THR A 505 -37.80 -7.08 -14.26
N ILE A 506 -37.57 -6.02 -13.48
CA ILE A 506 -36.57 -4.99 -13.75
C ILE A 506 -35.60 -4.98 -12.58
N ILE A 507 -34.33 -5.24 -12.86
CA ILE A 507 -33.24 -5.17 -11.91
C ILE A 507 -32.21 -4.18 -12.47
N ILE A 508 -31.95 -3.11 -11.74
CA ILE A 508 -30.93 -2.11 -12.08
C ILE A 508 -29.80 -2.24 -11.07
N GLY A 509 -28.55 -2.28 -11.55
CA GLY A 509 -27.36 -2.30 -10.71
C GLY A 509 -27.15 -1.03 -9.88
N PHE A 510 -25.94 -0.89 -9.35
CA PHE A 510 -25.51 0.24 -8.51
C PHE A 510 -25.00 1.38 -9.41
N HIS A 511 -25.11 2.64 -8.98
CA HIS A 511 -24.53 3.80 -9.68
C HIS A 511 -24.96 3.97 -11.15
N CYS A 512 -26.14 3.50 -11.52
CA CYS A 512 -26.66 3.62 -12.89
C CYS A 512 -27.33 4.97 -13.12
N PHE A 513 -27.39 5.44 -14.37
CA PHE A 513 -28.25 6.56 -14.79
C PHE A 513 -28.04 7.90 -14.08
N ARG A 514 -26.79 8.30 -13.81
CA ARG A 514 -26.39 9.54 -13.11
C ARG A 514 -27.07 10.82 -13.65
N HIS A 515 -27.24 10.93 -14.96
CA HIS A 515 -27.82 12.12 -15.61
C HIS A 515 -29.33 12.02 -15.85
N VAL A 516 -29.96 10.91 -15.48
CA VAL A 516 -31.40 10.73 -15.66
C VAL A 516 -32.16 11.55 -14.63
N THR A 517 -33.08 12.37 -15.13
CA THR A 517 -33.99 13.20 -14.33
C THR A 517 -35.41 12.62 -14.27
N SER A 518 -35.71 11.61 -15.08
CA SER A 518 -37.05 11.01 -15.16
C SER A 518 -36.96 9.50 -15.34
N VAL A 519 -37.44 8.76 -14.34
CA VAL A 519 -37.58 7.30 -14.36
C VAL A 519 -39.06 6.96 -14.54
N ILE A 520 -39.39 6.25 -15.63
CA ILE A 520 -40.77 5.96 -16.04
C ILE A 520 -40.98 4.45 -16.12
N LEU A 521 -41.81 3.92 -15.22
CA LEU A 521 -42.33 2.56 -15.21
C LEU A 521 -43.85 2.62 -15.32
N GLU A 522 -44.36 2.87 -16.53
CA GLU A 522 -45.77 3.14 -16.77
C GLU A 522 -46.43 2.10 -17.70
N GLY A 523 -47.59 1.60 -17.28
CA GLY A 523 -48.44 0.73 -18.08
C GLY A 523 -47.80 -0.61 -18.42
N MET A 524 -47.14 -1.26 -17.46
CA MET A 524 -46.43 -2.53 -17.64
C MET A 524 -47.26 -3.70 -17.06
N PRO A 525 -48.11 -4.38 -17.85
CA PRO A 525 -49.11 -5.34 -17.34
C PRO A 525 -48.53 -6.65 -16.81
N ALA A 526 -47.30 -7.00 -17.22
CA ALA A 526 -46.61 -8.21 -16.81
C ALA A 526 -45.63 -8.01 -15.64
N LEU A 527 -45.34 -6.77 -15.24
CA LEU A 527 -44.28 -6.45 -14.29
C LEU A 527 -44.67 -6.91 -12.87
N GLU A 528 -43.81 -7.73 -12.26
CA GLU A 528 -44.01 -8.36 -10.96
C GLU A 528 -43.04 -7.83 -9.88
N ARG A 529 -41.81 -7.44 -10.26
CA ARG A 529 -40.78 -6.97 -9.32
C ARG A 529 -39.89 -5.89 -9.94
N VAL A 530 -39.60 -4.85 -9.15
CA VAL A 530 -38.65 -3.78 -9.50
C VAL A 530 -37.61 -3.67 -8.41
N GLU A 531 -36.35 -3.75 -8.79
CA GLU A 531 -35.19 -3.60 -7.92
C GLU A 531 -34.20 -2.60 -8.53
N ILE A 532 -33.78 -1.62 -7.73
CA ILE A 532 -32.82 -0.60 -8.15
C ILE A 532 -31.69 -0.56 -7.12
N GLY A 533 -30.46 -0.84 -7.55
CA GLY A 533 -29.28 -0.82 -6.71
C GLY A 533 -28.94 0.59 -6.21
N ALA A 534 -28.26 0.64 -5.07
CA ALA A 534 -27.78 1.85 -4.40
C ALA A 534 -27.11 2.87 -5.33
N ASN A 535 -27.27 4.16 -5.00
CA ASN A 535 -26.73 5.33 -5.68
C ASN A 535 -27.09 5.45 -7.17
N SER A 536 -28.01 4.63 -7.67
CA SER A 536 -28.57 4.79 -9.01
C SER A 536 -29.49 6.01 -9.09
N PHE A 537 -29.46 6.68 -10.24
CA PHE A 537 -30.16 7.93 -10.49
C PHE A 537 -29.78 9.02 -9.49
N ARG A 538 -28.52 9.10 -9.06
CA ARG A 538 -27.97 10.19 -8.24
C ARG A 538 -27.14 11.12 -9.12
N ASN A 539 -27.35 12.43 -9.04
CA ASN A 539 -26.50 13.40 -9.73
C ASN A 539 -25.26 13.67 -8.86
N THR A 540 -24.10 13.08 -9.20
CA THR A 540 -22.91 13.20 -8.34
C THR A 540 -22.07 14.42 -8.71
N ASN A 541 -22.38 15.60 -8.19
CA ASN A 541 -21.32 16.58 -7.94
C ASN A 541 -20.96 16.64 -6.45
N SER A 542 -21.69 15.94 -5.58
CA SER A 542 -21.39 15.85 -4.17
C SER A 542 -21.04 14.43 -3.72
N THR A 543 -19.89 14.31 -3.06
CA THR A 543 -19.48 13.20 -2.15
C THR A 543 -20.25 13.23 -0.83
N TYR A 544 -21.35 13.99 -0.77
CA TYR A 544 -22.10 14.29 0.42
C TYR A 544 -22.81 13.03 0.94
N GLY A 545 -22.42 12.56 2.12
CA GLY A 545 -23.05 11.41 2.79
C GLY A 545 -22.34 10.06 2.64
N ASP A 546 -21.09 10.02 2.18
CA ASP A 546 -20.23 8.83 2.28
C ASP A 546 -19.49 8.74 3.64
N THR A 547 -19.53 9.79 4.46
CA THR A 547 -19.02 9.80 5.85
C THR A 547 -20.09 10.27 6.83
N ASN A 548 -20.01 9.82 8.09
CA ASN A 548 -20.99 10.10 9.14
C ASN A 548 -21.05 11.59 9.58
N GLU A 549 -20.13 12.43 9.10
CA GLU A 549 -19.90 13.78 9.65
C GLU A 549 -20.47 14.92 8.78
N ASP A 550 -20.84 14.66 7.53
CA ASP A 550 -21.17 15.72 6.57
C ASP A 550 -22.65 16.13 6.47
N PHE A 551 -23.55 15.63 7.32
CA PHE A 551 -25.01 15.90 7.21
C PHE A 551 -25.47 17.28 7.74
N GLY A 552 -24.77 18.35 7.39
CA GLY A 552 -25.07 19.72 7.82
C GLY A 552 -24.85 20.85 6.79
N GLY A 553 -24.44 20.57 5.56
CA GLY A 553 -24.19 21.57 4.50
C GLY A 553 -25.41 21.90 3.63
N GLU A 554 -25.50 23.15 3.18
CA GLU A 554 -26.60 23.69 2.37
C GLU A 554 -26.88 22.90 1.07
N HIS A 555 -28.18 22.70 0.79
CA HIS A 555 -28.78 21.98 -0.33
C HIS A 555 -28.23 22.38 -1.72
N GLN A 556 -27.20 21.72 -2.23
CA GLN A 556 -26.70 21.98 -3.59
C GLN A 556 -27.26 21.05 -4.69
N ASP A 557 -27.82 19.88 -4.34
CA ASP A 557 -28.24 18.89 -5.36
C ASP A 557 -29.75 18.64 -5.46
N TYR A 558 -30.62 19.23 -4.62
CA TYR A 558 -32.08 19.00 -4.71
C TYR A 558 -32.66 19.39 -6.08
N ASN A 559 -33.26 18.43 -6.77
CA ASN A 559 -33.92 18.64 -8.04
C ASN A 559 -35.45 18.41 -7.91
N PRO A 560 -36.25 19.48 -7.74
CA PRO A 560 -37.70 19.37 -7.60
C PRO A 560 -38.40 18.82 -8.85
N ARG A 561 -37.72 18.81 -10.01
CA ARG A 561 -38.24 18.29 -11.27
C ARG A 561 -37.89 16.83 -11.50
N LYS A 562 -36.91 16.29 -10.76
CA LYS A 562 -36.49 14.91 -10.92
C LYS A 562 -37.56 13.97 -10.36
N LYS A 563 -37.98 13.02 -11.19
CA LYS A 563 -39.18 12.22 -10.97
C LYS A 563 -38.95 10.72 -11.11
N PHE A 564 -39.59 9.98 -10.22
CA PHE A 564 -39.79 8.54 -10.30
C PHE A 564 -41.28 8.24 -10.41
N CYS A 565 -41.67 7.51 -11.44
CA CYS A 565 -43.05 7.13 -11.70
C CYS A 565 -43.18 5.61 -11.84
N LEU A 566 -43.96 5.01 -10.95
CA LEU A 566 -44.45 3.64 -11.06
C LEU A 566 -45.98 3.68 -11.14
N SER A 567 -46.53 3.53 -12.35
CA SER A 567 -47.97 3.65 -12.57
C SER A 567 -48.55 2.59 -13.50
N ASP A 568 -49.80 2.19 -13.23
CA ASP A 568 -50.56 1.28 -14.09
C ASP A 568 -49.86 -0.08 -14.32
N CYS A 569 -49.25 -0.61 -13.26
CA CYS A 569 -48.52 -1.88 -13.22
C CYS A 569 -49.24 -2.87 -12.30
N PRO A 570 -50.30 -3.58 -12.77
CA PRO A 570 -51.24 -4.30 -11.92
C PRO A 570 -50.67 -5.53 -11.19
N LYS A 571 -49.50 -6.04 -11.58
CA LYS A 571 -48.91 -7.26 -11.04
C LYS A 571 -47.71 -7.04 -10.12
N VAL A 572 -47.24 -5.80 -9.94
CA VAL A 572 -46.04 -5.55 -9.15
C VAL A 572 -46.33 -5.85 -7.69
N LYS A 573 -45.57 -6.78 -7.10
CA LYS A 573 -45.71 -7.20 -5.70
C LYS A 573 -44.70 -6.51 -4.78
N ALA A 574 -43.51 -6.19 -5.28
CA ALA A 574 -42.45 -5.57 -4.50
C ALA A 574 -41.72 -4.49 -5.29
N LEU A 575 -41.47 -3.36 -4.61
CA LEU A 575 -40.57 -2.29 -5.05
C LEU A 575 -39.42 -2.18 -4.06
N VAL A 576 -38.19 -2.40 -4.54
CA VAL A 576 -36.97 -2.34 -3.74
C VAL A 576 -36.02 -1.30 -4.34
N LEU A 577 -35.70 -0.27 -3.57
CA LEU A 577 -34.72 0.75 -3.91
C LEU A 577 -33.56 0.66 -2.91
N GLY A 578 -32.31 0.60 -3.36
CA GLY A 578 -31.12 0.63 -2.50
C GLY A 578 -30.80 2.01 -1.96
N ASN A 579 -29.79 2.12 -1.09
CA ASN A 579 -29.39 3.38 -0.44
C ASN A 579 -29.05 4.48 -1.45
N GLY A 580 -29.43 5.73 -1.16
CA GLY A 580 -29.13 6.89 -2.00
C GLY A 580 -29.78 6.90 -3.39
N VAL A 581 -30.67 5.94 -3.71
CA VAL A 581 -31.41 5.95 -4.98
C VAL A 581 -32.30 7.18 -5.02
N LEU A 582 -32.15 7.98 -6.09
CA LEU A 582 -32.94 9.19 -6.31
C LEU A 582 -32.92 10.14 -5.09
N ILE A 583 -31.79 10.23 -4.38
CA ILE A 583 -31.64 11.07 -3.17
C ILE A 583 -32.02 12.54 -3.43
N ASP A 584 -31.68 13.04 -4.62
CA ASP A 584 -31.94 14.40 -5.10
C ASP A 584 -33.34 14.60 -5.72
N ALA A 585 -34.17 13.55 -5.81
CA ALA A 585 -35.45 13.62 -6.49
C ALA A 585 -36.56 14.22 -5.63
N GLY A 586 -37.27 15.21 -6.18
CA GLY A 586 -38.44 15.82 -5.52
C GLY A 586 -39.75 15.04 -5.67
N ILE A 587 -39.87 14.19 -6.70
CA ILE A 587 -41.16 13.59 -7.09
C ILE A 587 -41.10 12.06 -7.07
N CYS A 588 -41.87 11.44 -6.17
CA CYS A 588 -42.13 10.00 -6.14
C CYS A 588 -43.63 9.71 -6.36
N VAL A 589 -43.97 9.06 -7.48
CA VAL A 589 -45.34 8.71 -7.84
C VAL A 589 -45.50 7.21 -7.92
N ILE A 590 -46.36 6.66 -7.05
CA ILE A 590 -46.77 5.26 -7.09
C ILE A 590 -48.30 5.23 -7.15
N LYS A 591 -48.88 4.79 -8.28
CA LYS A 591 -50.33 4.88 -8.52
C LYS A 591 -50.83 3.69 -9.35
N ASN A 592 -52.05 3.22 -9.09
CA ASN A 592 -52.67 2.12 -9.83
C ASN A 592 -51.80 0.84 -9.85
N VAL A 593 -51.25 0.48 -8.69
CA VAL A 593 -50.42 -0.73 -8.47
C VAL A 593 -51.10 -1.64 -7.43
N PRO A 594 -52.27 -2.22 -7.74
CA PRO A 594 -53.14 -2.86 -6.75
C PRO A 594 -52.56 -4.11 -6.07
N ALA A 595 -51.61 -4.81 -6.71
CA ALA A 595 -50.97 -6.01 -6.17
C ALA A 595 -49.74 -5.75 -5.29
N LEU A 596 -49.36 -4.48 -5.08
CA LEU A 596 -48.15 -4.12 -4.35
C LEU A 596 -48.29 -4.53 -2.88
N GLU A 597 -47.42 -5.44 -2.42
CA GLU A 597 -47.42 -5.97 -1.05
C GLU A 597 -46.33 -5.32 -0.17
N GLU A 598 -45.23 -4.89 -0.77
CA GLU A 598 -44.07 -4.36 -0.05
C GLU A 598 -43.35 -3.25 -0.81
N ILE A 599 -42.94 -2.22 -0.05
CA ILE A 599 -42.03 -1.16 -0.49
C ILE A 599 -40.86 -1.13 0.47
N VAL A 600 -39.64 -1.22 -0.08
CA VAL A 600 -38.38 -1.05 0.63
C VAL A 600 -37.59 0.06 -0.05
N MET A 601 -37.20 1.07 0.71
CA MET A 601 -36.31 2.15 0.25
C MET A 601 -35.11 2.26 1.19
N GLY A 602 -33.94 1.95 0.66
CA GLY A 602 -32.67 1.80 1.37
C GLY A 602 -32.54 0.52 2.19
N ASP A 603 -31.34 0.34 2.75
CA ASP A 603 -31.00 -0.73 3.69
C ASP A 603 -31.30 -0.30 5.13
N MET A 604 -31.71 -1.26 5.94
CA MET A 604 -32.04 -1.07 7.35
C MET A 604 -30.86 -1.36 8.27
N ASP A 605 -29.73 -1.84 7.74
CA ASP A 605 -28.46 -1.89 8.45
C ASP A 605 -27.95 -0.45 8.66
N ASN A 606 -27.63 -0.08 9.89
CA ASN A 606 -27.32 1.33 10.21
C ASN A 606 -25.95 1.80 9.68
N THR A 607 -25.39 1.13 8.66
CA THR A 607 -24.00 1.23 8.19
C THR A 607 -23.76 2.43 7.28
N HIS A 608 -24.77 2.84 6.50
CA HIS A 608 -24.63 3.91 5.52
C HIS A 608 -25.66 5.03 5.76
N PRO A 609 -25.23 6.30 5.82
CA PRO A 609 -26.13 7.41 6.13
C PRO A 609 -26.86 7.97 4.89
N CYS A 610 -27.19 7.17 3.88
CA CYS A 610 -27.80 7.65 2.63
C CYS A 610 -29.25 7.14 2.42
N GLY A 611 -30.24 8.04 2.48
CA GLY A 611 -31.65 7.74 2.21
C GLY A 611 -32.10 7.99 0.77
N CYS A 612 -33.25 7.44 0.38
CA CYS A 612 -33.89 7.73 -0.90
C CYS A 612 -34.78 8.98 -0.80
N PHE A 613 -34.84 9.80 -1.84
CA PHE A 613 -35.72 10.98 -1.92
C PHE A 613 -35.62 11.90 -0.69
N GLU A 614 -34.42 12.36 -0.31
CA GLU A 614 -34.19 13.07 0.97
C GLU A 614 -35.14 14.27 1.16
N SER A 615 -35.33 15.08 0.10
CA SER A 615 -36.24 16.24 0.11
C SER A 615 -37.53 16.02 -0.69
N GLY A 616 -37.80 14.77 -1.11
CA GLY A 616 -38.98 14.42 -1.88
C GLY A 616 -40.24 14.28 -1.02
N SER A 617 -41.41 14.24 -1.65
CA SER A 617 -42.68 13.92 -0.98
C SER A 617 -43.17 12.53 -1.33
N LEU A 618 -43.76 11.83 -0.36
CA LEU A 618 -44.34 10.50 -0.54
C LEU A 618 -45.86 10.55 -0.43
N LYS A 619 -46.56 10.01 -1.44
CA LYS A 619 -48.03 9.90 -1.43
C LYS A 619 -48.48 8.50 -1.86
N LEU A 620 -48.86 7.68 -0.89
CA LEU A 620 -49.43 6.36 -1.11
C LEU A 620 -50.93 6.41 -0.84
N ASN A 621 -51.73 6.25 -1.91
CA ASN A 621 -53.18 6.31 -1.86
C ASN A 621 -53.79 5.08 -2.52
N ASN A 622 -54.76 4.44 -1.86
CA ASN A 622 -55.58 3.36 -2.42
C ASN A 622 -54.75 2.16 -2.95
N LEU A 623 -53.81 1.65 -2.13
CA LEU A 623 -53.08 0.41 -2.43
C LEU A 623 -53.67 -0.72 -1.55
N PRO A 624 -54.58 -1.55 -2.10
CA PRO A 624 -55.36 -2.48 -1.30
C PRO A 624 -54.55 -3.63 -0.71
N MET A 625 -53.43 -4.04 -1.32
CA MET A 625 -52.64 -5.20 -0.89
C MET A 625 -51.34 -4.84 -0.15
N LEU A 626 -51.03 -3.56 0.04
CA LEU A 626 -49.76 -3.14 0.64
C LEU A 626 -49.72 -3.54 2.12
N LYS A 627 -48.78 -4.40 2.50
CA LYS A 627 -48.63 -4.97 3.85
C LYS A 627 -47.49 -4.31 4.64
N ARG A 628 -46.38 -3.99 3.97
CA ARG A 628 -45.16 -3.48 4.62
C ARG A 628 -44.57 -2.29 3.88
N LEU A 629 -44.13 -1.31 4.67
CA LEU A 629 -43.34 -0.16 4.21
C LEU A 629 -42.08 -0.06 5.08
N ARG A 630 -40.91 -0.12 4.46
CA ARG A 630 -39.61 0.01 5.14
C ARG A 630 -38.82 1.13 4.48
N LEU A 631 -38.41 2.11 5.27
CA LEU A 631 -37.70 3.30 4.81
C LEU A 631 -36.42 3.45 5.65
N SER A 632 -35.25 3.47 5.02
CA SER A 632 -33.94 3.63 5.68
C SER A 632 -33.71 5.03 6.21
N ARG A 633 -32.54 5.26 6.82
CA ARG A 633 -32.10 6.56 7.36
C ARG A 633 -32.28 7.66 6.30
N TYR A 634 -32.80 8.81 6.72
CA TYR A 634 -32.96 10.03 5.93
C TYR A 634 -33.89 9.93 4.69
N CYS A 635 -34.62 8.83 4.50
CA CYS A 635 -35.66 8.79 3.48
C CYS A 635 -36.70 9.89 3.74
N PHE A 636 -36.97 10.76 2.76
CA PHE A 636 -37.94 11.84 2.91
C PHE A 636 -37.69 12.75 4.14
N LYS A 637 -36.44 12.94 4.56
CA LYS A 637 -36.05 13.75 5.74
C LYS A 637 -36.61 15.17 5.74
N TYR A 638 -36.71 15.79 4.57
CA TYR A 638 -37.13 17.18 4.37
C TYR A 638 -38.38 17.24 3.49
N CYS A 639 -39.38 16.42 3.80
CA CYS A 639 -40.55 16.27 2.96
C CYS A 639 -41.63 17.32 3.25
N ASP A 640 -42.23 17.86 2.18
CA ASP A 640 -43.41 18.72 2.29
C ASP A 640 -44.65 17.88 2.61
N GLN A 641 -44.74 16.66 2.06
CA GLN A 641 -45.90 15.78 2.28
C GLN A 641 -45.49 14.32 2.45
N PHE A 642 -45.99 13.72 3.53
CA PHE A 642 -45.93 12.29 3.79
C PHE A 642 -47.35 11.74 4.00
N VAL A 643 -47.90 11.09 2.98
CA VAL A 643 -49.31 10.67 2.95
C VAL A 643 -49.43 9.17 2.78
N LEU A 644 -50.01 8.50 3.79
CA LEU A 644 -50.45 7.11 3.75
C LEU A 644 -51.97 7.07 3.93
N LYS A 645 -52.70 6.77 2.87
CA LYS A 645 -54.18 6.85 2.88
C LYS A 645 -54.85 5.69 2.16
N ASN A 646 -55.89 5.15 2.80
CA ASN A 646 -56.71 4.05 2.29
C ASN A 646 -55.85 2.82 1.94
N LEU A 647 -55.10 2.31 2.93
CA LEU A 647 -54.24 1.13 2.80
C LEU A 647 -54.79 0.04 3.76
N PRO A 648 -55.82 -0.72 3.35
CA PRO A 648 -56.57 -1.59 4.25
C PRO A 648 -55.76 -2.77 4.80
N GLU A 649 -54.74 -3.25 4.06
CA GLU A 649 -53.90 -4.39 4.43
C GLU A 649 -52.54 -4.01 5.03
N LEU A 650 -52.26 -2.71 5.25
CA LEU A 650 -50.97 -2.27 5.79
C LEU A 650 -50.85 -2.70 7.25
N ILE A 651 -49.82 -3.50 7.56
CA ILE A 651 -49.60 -4.09 8.90
C ILE A 651 -48.46 -3.38 9.63
N SER A 652 -47.36 -3.05 8.94
CA SER A 652 -46.17 -2.49 9.56
C SER A 652 -45.51 -1.39 8.73
N VAL A 653 -45.09 -0.33 9.42
CA VAL A 653 -44.22 0.73 8.90
C VAL A 653 -42.96 0.78 9.76
N GLU A 654 -41.81 0.57 9.14
CA GLU A 654 -40.50 0.64 9.77
C GLU A 654 -39.70 1.81 9.19
N LEU A 655 -39.17 2.65 10.08
CA LEU A 655 -38.49 3.89 9.74
C LEU A 655 -37.05 3.88 10.25
N GLY A 656 -36.13 4.37 9.43
CA GLY A 656 -34.75 4.68 9.82
C GLY A 656 -34.64 5.92 10.70
N LEU A 657 -33.42 6.43 10.81
CA LEU A 657 -33.11 7.72 11.44
C LEU A 657 -33.69 8.90 10.62
N HIS A 658 -34.39 9.84 11.26
CA HIS A 658 -34.89 11.10 10.68
C HIS A 658 -35.78 10.96 9.43
N VAL A 659 -36.51 9.86 9.29
CA VAL A 659 -37.43 9.65 8.16
C VAL A 659 -38.66 10.56 8.27
N ALA A 660 -39.12 11.09 7.13
CA ALA A 660 -40.34 11.90 7.02
C ALA A 660 -40.35 13.16 7.92
N GLY A 661 -39.17 13.75 8.17
CA GLY A 661 -39.08 15.06 8.81
C GLY A 661 -39.62 16.17 7.91
N GLY A 662 -40.07 17.26 8.52
CA GLY A 662 -40.43 18.49 7.83
C GLY A 662 -39.22 19.41 7.69
N LYS A 663 -39.26 20.31 6.72
CA LYS A 663 -38.32 21.44 6.66
C LYS A 663 -38.70 22.47 7.72
N ASP A 664 -37.72 23.00 8.43
CA ASP A 664 -37.99 24.05 9.40
C ASP A 664 -38.61 25.28 8.71
N ARG A 665 -39.64 25.86 9.33
CA ARG A 665 -40.41 27.03 8.87
C ARG A 665 -41.14 26.91 7.51
N GLU A 666 -41.22 25.73 6.90
CA GLU A 666 -42.02 25.50 5.69
C GLU A 666 -43.30 24.69 5.97
N VAL A 667 -44.27 24.77 5.05
CA VAL A 667 -45.54 24.02 5.15
C VAL A 667 -45.27 22.55 4.88
N SER A 668 -45.37 21.73 5.92
CA SER A 668 -45.16 20.29 5.87
C SER A 668 -46.37 19.55 6.44
N THR A 669 -46.78 18.44 5.81
CA THR A 669 -48.00 17.70 6.17
C THR A 669 -47.77 16.20 6.26
N VAL A 670 -48.17 15.62 7.39
CA VAL A 670 -48.29 14.15 7.57
C VAL A 670 -49.76 13.76 7.59
N VAL A 671 -50.14 12.78 6.74
CA VAL A 671 -51.49 12.22 6.70
C VAL A 671 -51.42 10.71 6.84
N LEU A 672 -51.92 10.17 7.96
CA LEU A 672 -52.12 8.74 8.17
C LEU A 672 -53.61 8.47 8.32
N LYS A 673 -54.24 7.93 7.27
CA LYS A 673 -55.70 7.87 7.18
C LYS A 673 -56.24 6.55 6.64
N ASN A 674 -57.20 5.97 7.34
CA ASN A 674 -57.84 4.71 6.98
C ASN A 674 -56.82 3.57 6.80
N LEU A 675 -56.12 3.23 7.90
CA LEU A 675 -55.14 2.13 7.97
C LEU A 675 -55.61 1.12 9.04
N PRO A 676 -56.72 0.39 8.81
CA PRO A 676 -57.40 -0.39 9.84
C PRO A 676 -56.59 -1.57 10.40
N LYS A 677 -55.65 -2.13 9.63
CA LYS A 677 -54.80 -3.26 10.04
C LYS A 677 -53.40 -2.86 10.52
N LEU A 678 -53.08 -1.57 10.53
CA LEU A 678 -51.74 -1.11 10.92
C LEU A 678 -51.55 -1.39 12.41
N THR A 679 -50.58 -2.23 12.76
CA THR A 679 -50.28 -2.62 14.15
C THR A 679 -48.97 -2.00 14.65
N THR A 680 -48.02 -1.76 13.75
CA THR A 680 -46.67 -1.33 14.08
C THR A 680 -46.26 -0.09 13.28
N LEU A 681 -45.80 0.95 13.99
CA LEU A 681 -45.13 2.12 13.43
C LEU A 681 -43.94 2.47 14.33
N ARG A 682 -42.73 2.16 13.90
CA ARG A 682 -41.53 2.31 14.74
C ARG A 682 -40.33 2.81 13.96
N THR A 683 -39.45 3.52 14.66
CA THR A 683 -38.08 3.76 14.21
C THR A 683 -37.11 2.72 14.79
N ASN A 684 -36.05 2.40 14.06
CA ASN A 684 -34.97 1.51 14.49
C ASN A 684 -33.80 2.24 15.19
N HIS A 685 -33.86 3.56 15.35
CA HIS A 685 -32.77 4.36 15.91
C HIS A 685 -33.24 5.23 17.10
N PRO A 686 -32.57 5.16 18.27
CA PRO A 686 -33.00 5.86 19.50
C PRO A 686 -32.97 7.39 19.38
N GLU A 687 -32.13 7.93 18.51
CA GLU A 687 -31.99 9.38 18.28
C GLU A 687 -32.83 9.89 17.10
N SER A 688 -33.75 9.08 16.56
CA SER A 688 -34.51 9.47 15.37
C SER A 688 -35.56 10.53 15.65
N ALA A 689 -35.50 11.64 14.91
CA ALA A 689 -36.54 12.66 14.87
C ALA A 689 -37.51 12.44 13.69
N SER A 690 -38.09 11.24 13.58
CA SER A 690 -39.09 10.96 12.53
C SER A 690 -40.39 11.74 12.75
N PHE A 691 -40.94 12.30 11.68
CA PHE A 691 -42.10 13.21 11.70
C PHE A 691 -41.90 14.51 12.51
N HIS A 692 -40.66 14.87 12.79
CA HIS A 692 -40.30 16.13 13.45
C HIS A 692 -40.46 17.32 12.47
N PHE A 693 -40.72 18.53 12.96
CA PHE A 693 -40.99 19.74 12.15
C PHE A 693 -42.19 19.66 11.18
N GLN A 694 -43.10 18.71 11.38
CA GLN A 694 -44.30 18.57 10.57
C GLN A 694 -45.40 19.52 11.06
N ARG A 695 -45.80 20.50 10.23
CA ARG A 695 -46.71 21.60 10.64
C ARG A 695 -48.17 21.19 10.72
N THR A 696 -48.65 20.36 9.80
CA THR A 696 -50.04 19.88 9.76
C THR A 696 -50.10 18.38 9.89
N ILE A 697 -50.83 17.88 10.89
CA ILE A 697 -50.96 16.45 11.17
C ILE A 697 -52.42 16.00 10.99
N GLU A 698 -52.67 15.02 10.12
CA GLU A 698 -53.98 14.36 10.00
C GLU A 698 -53.86 12.86 10.31
N LEU A 699 -54.34 12.45 11.49
CA LEU A 699 -54.40 11.05 11.91
C LEU A 699 -55.87 10.63 12.00
N LYS A 700 -56.29 9.67 11.17
CA LYS A 700 -57.68 9.24 11.16
C LYS A 700 -57.84 7.75 10.90
N ASN A 701 -58.57 7.07 11.78
CA ASN A 701 -58.96 5.66 11.60
C ASN A 701 -57.75 4.71 11.49
N LEU A 702 -57.04 4.57 12.63
CA LEU A 702 -55.90 3.70 12.89
C LEU A 702 -56.18 2.76 14.11
N PRO A 703 -57.33 2.06 14.15
CA PRO A 703 -57.82 1.38 15.36
C PRO A 703 -56.93 0.25 15.90
N SER A 704 -56.12 -0.38 15.05
CA SER A 704 -55.30 -1.54 15.43
C SER A 704 -53.86 -1.16 15.81
N LEU A 705 -53.51 0.13 15.79
CA LEU A 705 -52.14 0.58 16.00
C LEU A 705 -51.81 0.52 17.49
N THR A 706 -50.94 -0.42 17.88
CA THR A 706 -50.57 -0.65 19.29
C THR A 706 -49.08 -0.52 19.55
N ASN A 707 -48.23 -0.89 18.59
CA ASN A 707 -46.78 -0.87 18.73
C ASN A 707 -46.20 0.39 18.08
N VAL A 708 -46.03 1.44 18.88
CA VAL A 708 -45.47 2.72 18.42
C VAL A 708 -44.19 3.02 19.19
N ALA A 709 -43.09 3.16 18.46
CA ALA A 709 -41.80 3.59 19.01
C ALA A 709 -41.25 4.72 18.14
N LEU A 710 -41.52 5.96 18.54
CA LEU A 710 -41.08 7.19 17.88
C LEU A 710 -40.56 8.12 18.96
N TYR A 711 -39.45 8.82 18.70
CA TYR A 711 -38.84 9.75 19.64
C TYR A 711 -39.16 11.18 19.18
N ASN A 712 -39.87 11.92 20.03
CA ASN A 712 -40.35 13.29 19.78
C ASN A 712 -41.03 13.53 18.40
N PRO A 713 -41.96 12.67 17.95
CA PRO A 713 -42.69 12.93 16.71
C PRO A 713 -43.62 14.13 16.86
N PHE A 714 -43.88 14.86 15.77
CA PHE A 714 -44.82 15.99 15.72
C PHE A 714 -44.49 17.17 16.65
N GLU A 715 -43.24 17.26 17.11
CA GLU A 715 -42.71 18.47 17.73
C GLU A 715 -42.72 19.59 16.67
N TYR A 716 -43.18 20.79 17.05
CA TYR A 716 -43.42 21.95 16.17
C TYR A 716 -44.65 21.89 15.24
N ARG A 717 -45.62 21.01 15.52
CA ARG A 717 -46.94 21.06 14.85
C ARG A 717 -47.69 22.38 15.12
N GLU A 718 -48.46 22.83 14.14
CA GLU A 718 -49.33 24.02 14.22
C GLU A 718 -50.82 23.65 14.14
N ASP A 719 -51.18 22.64 13.33
CA ASP A 719 -52.55 22.11 13.23
C ASP A 719 -52.53 20.58 13.35
N ALA A 720 -53.48 20.02 14.10
CA ALA A 720 -53.62 18.59 14.29
C ALA A 720 -55.09 18.15 14.26
N ARG A 721 -55.39 17.16 13.41
CA ARG A 721 -56.71 16.52 13.30
C ARG A 721 -56.56 15.04 13.61
N VAL A 722 -56.88 14.67 14.85
CA VAL A 722 -56.65 13.33 15.38
C VAL A 722 -57.99 12.68 15.73
N VAL A 723 -58.35 11.59 15.03
CA VAL A 723 -59.60 10.85 15.25
C VAL A 723 -59.34 9.34 15.15
N ASN A 724 -59.46 8.62 16.27
CA ASN A 724 -59.17 7.18 16.33
C ASN A 724 -57.75 6.86 15.80
N ALA A 725 -56.72 7.40 16.45
CA ALA A 725 -55.33 7.28 15.99
C ALA A 725 -54.55 6.13 16.66
N GLY A 726 -55.22 5.26 17.42
CA GLY A 726 -54.58 4.16 18.15
C GLY A 726 -53.51 4.65 19.12
N ALA A 727 -52.40 3.93 19.24
CA ALA A 727 -51.29 4.28 20.12
C ALA A 727 -50.62 5.63 19.79
N LEU A 728 -50.79 6.20 18.59
CA LEU A 728 -50.30 7.56 18.30
C LEU A 728 -51.04 8.64 19.09
N SER A 729 -52.24 8.37 19.60
CA SER A 729 -52.98 9.32 20.44
C SER A 729 -52.20 9.76 21.67
N GLN A 730 -51.22 8.97 22.15
CA GLN A 730 -50.38 9.31 23.30
C GLN A 730 -49.58 10.62 23.12
N PHE A 731 -49.25 11.00 21.89
CA PHE A 731 -48.50 12.23 21.59
C PHE A 731 -49.36 13.51 21.58
N PHE A 732 -50.66 13.38 21.84
CA PHE A 732 -51.65 14.46 21.83
C PHE A 732 -52.48 14.50 23.13
N GLN A 733 -52.00 13.87 24.22
CA GLN A 733 -52.75 13.75 25.48
C GLN A 733 -52.66 14.99 26.39
N ASP A 734 -51.76 15.94 26.09
CA ASP A 734 -51.55 17.18 26.85
C ASP A 734 -52.24 18.42 26.22
N GLU A 735 -53.18 18.24 25.29
CA GLU A 735 -53.97 19.30 24.62
C GLU A 735 -55.50 19.18 24.83
#